data_AF-A0AAD7A997-F1
#
_entry.id   AF-A0AAD7A997-F1
#
_cell.length_a   1.000
_cell.length_b   1.000
_cell.length_c   1.000
_cell.angle_alpha   90.00
_cell.angle_beta   90.00
_cell.angle_gamma   90.00
#
_symmetry.space_group_name_H-M   'P 1'
#
loop_
_entity.id
_entity.type
_entity.pdbx_description
1 polymer ?
#
loop_
_entity_poly.entity_id
_entity_poly.type
_entity_poly.pdbx_seq_one_letter_code
_entity_poly.pdbx_strand_id
1 'polypeptide(L)'
;MTTSKNWTGRGAAFRGRAIFVDAGKFDVSLSSDPDFLLNFGFPAGDGAQMAGNKCTSCLNAKIDCTYVETPVKYAPQSYVDALEARLYHSEALVRQLRNELANIHFASTSNSTPKHSLNSSTETVEKNVGGLEQVDLLNVSLAAMRNTLRAIAAPPSPPQADDLLHLELAEKFQNISLDPPHSHPFVGKSSGAVLINAAIEMKADVKREEALGQSPSGQIRGDITDVGAWTSRRCQYWTARPWGNHTRRRTSGARSTCPFKFPSDILMNQLIDLYFIHQNIYFPLLHRPTFERGIAEGLHLRNVGFGTTVLLVCAIGSRWSMDPEVAEKGLACGWEWFDQVSDPGISIERAQLYDLQYYCLAVQFLSGSAGPHGCWTLVGVGLRLAQDIGAHRRKARIEAPTVESELYKRAFWVLVCQDRTLSAGIGRPCALQYEDFDLDLPLQVDDEYWDHPTHPFQQPAGKPSVIAAFNRLILLNHILAYSLKTLYSINKMRWLFPTYERWEEHAVPELDSALNNWHEQIPDHLRWDPTRKDPIFFAQSVALHCWYHSLQILIHRPFIPMLGKSTPMALPSLAICTSAARTCANMVDVQRQRTGNVPVIAHLPSVFISGIVLLLNVWSGKRSGLVPDPRREIANVYKC
;
A
#
# COMPACT_ATOMS: atom_id res chain seq x y z
N MET A 1 56.24 35.89 2.00
CA MET A 1 56.66 35.09 3.18
C MET A 1 56.02 33.71 3.06
N THR A 2 56.89 32.69 2.96
CA THR A 2 56.72 31.26 3.34
C THR A 2 55.49 30.49 2.83
N THR A 3 55.54 29.68 1.76
CA THR A 3 56.19 28.35 1.53
C THR A 3 55.51 27.12 2.16
N SER A 4 55.35 26.09 1.31
CA SER A 4 55.41 24.64 1.57
C SER A 4 54.13 23.96 2.07
N LYS A 5 53.38 23.20 1.24
CA LYS A 5 53.63 21.85 0.65
C LYS A 5 53.46 20.69 1.65
N ASN A 6 52.64 19.72 1.21
CA ASN A 6 52.69 18.24 1.38
C ASN A 6 51.35 17.65 1.87
N TRP A 7 50.75 16.56 1.37
CA TRP A 7 51.13 15.47 0.45
C TRP A 7 49.85 14.72 -0.04
N THR A 8 49.91 14.13 -1.24
CA THR A 8 49.36 12.81 -1.74
C THR A 8 48.05 12.24 -1.16
N GLY A 9 47.10 11.63 -1.89
CA GLY A 9 47.01 11.15 -3.26
C GLY A 9 45.85 10.11 -3.38
N ARG A 10 45.16 10.13 -4.53
CA ARG A 10 44.37 9.07 -5.23
C ARG A 10 43.27 8.26 -4.50
N GLY A 11 42.10 8.21 -5.15
CA GLY A 11 41.13 7.10 -5.02
C GLY A 11 39.73 7.44 -5.54
N ALA A 12 39.39 6.96 -6.73
CA ALA A 12 38.17 7.23 -7.50
C ALA A 12 36.86 6.64 -6.90
N ALA A 13 35.70 7.20 -7.26
CA ALA A 13 34.53 6.44 -7.71
C ALA A 13 33.40 7.34 -8.26
N PHE A 14 32.76 6.83 -9.32
CA PHE A 14 31.73 7.40 -10.18
C PHE A 14 30.43 7.83 -9.47
N ARG A 15 29.81 8.92 -9.95
CA ARG A 15 28.42 9.30 -9.69
C ARG A 15 27.60 9.12 -10.97
N GLY A 16 26.68 8.16 -10.99
CA GLY A 16 25.59 8.08 -11.98
C GLY A 16 24.30 8.63 -11.36
N ARG A 17 23.71 9.67 -11.95
CA ARG A 17 22.38 10.19 -11.62
C ARG A 17 21.36 9.56 -12.59
N ALA A 18 20.28 9.00 -12.07
CA ALA A 18 19.08 8.68 -12.83
C ALA A 18 18.07 9.83 -12.69
N ILE A 19 17.48 10.24 -13.82
CA ILE A 19 16.53 11.34 -13.96
C ILE A 19 15.12 10.74 -14.06
N PHE A 20 14.22 11.09 -13.15
CA PHE A 20 12.78 10.95 -13.33
C PHE A 20 12.24 12.27 -13.89
N VAL A 21 11.49 12.21 -14.99
CA VAL A 21 10.93 13.38 -15.68
C VAL A 21 9.64 13.83 -15.00
N ASP A 22 9.63 15.10 -14.66
CA ASP A 22 8.57 15.89 -14.03
C ASP A 22 7.47 16.23 -15.06
N ALA A 23 6.19 16.02 -14.73
CA ALA A 23 5.07 16.33 -15.61
C ALA A 23 4.08 17.26 -14.89
N GLY A 24 4.16 18.56 -15.18
CA GLY A 24 3.20 19.54 -14.72
C GLY A 24 3.23 20.84 -15.54
N LYS A 25 2.02 21.22 -16.00
CA LYS A 25 1.58 22.50 -16.60
C LYS A 25 1.60 22.60 -18.13
N PHE A 26 0.41 22.53 -18.74
CA PHE A 26 0.04 23.43 -19.84
C PHE A 26 -1.45 23.78 -19.75
N ASP A 27 -1.71 25.09 -19.77
CA ASP A 27 -3.01 25.76 -19.95
C ASP A 27 -3.42 25.65 -21.43
N VAL A 28 -4.70 25.40 -21.72
CA VAL A 28 -5.22 25.34 -23.10
C VAL A 28 -6.36 26.32 -23.28
N SER A 29 -6.10 27.39 -24.03
CA SER A 29 -7.13 28.25 -24.63
C SER A 29 -7.09 28.12 -26.17
N LEU A 30 -8.13 27.47 -26.70
CA LEU A 30 -8.77 27.57 -28.02
C LEU A 30 -7.92 27.90 -29.28
N SER A 31 -7.86 26.94 -30.21
CA SER A 31 -8.00 27.18 -31.66
C SER A 31 -8.31 25.86 -32.38
N SER A 32 -9.37 25.86 -33.19
CA SER A 32 -9.86 24.76 -34.01
C SER A 32 -9.15 24.73 -35.37
N ASP A 33 -8.20 23.82 -35.57
CA ASP A 33 -7.60 23.55 -36.89
C ASP A 33 -7.14 22.07 -36.99
N PRO A 34 -7.52 21.26 -38.01
CA PRO A 34 -7.32 19.81 -37.99
C PRO A 34 -5.91 19.29 -38.35
N ASP A 35 -4.93 20.15 -38.64
CA ASP A 35 -3.59 19.74 -39.14
C ASP A 35 -2.41 19.99 -38.18
N PHE A 36 -2.64 20.20 -36.88
CA PHE A 36 -1.58 20.64 -35.94
C PHE A 36 -0.77 19.53 -35.22
N LEU A 37 -0.72 18.29 -35.74
CA LEU A 37 0.03 17.17 -35.10
C LEU A 37 1.18 16.60 -35.93
N LEU A 38 1.98 17.44 -36.60
CA LEU A 38 3.19 16.95 -37.28
C LEU A 38 4.46 17.84 -37.24
N ASN A 39 4.56 18.87 -36.39
CA ASN A 39 5.83 19.63 -36.28
C ASN A 39 6.09 20.23 -34.89
N PHE A 40 6.70 19.45 -34.00
CA PHE A 40 7.52 19.97 -32.90
C PHE A 40 8.89 19.25 -32.93
N GLY A 41 9.69 19.56 -33.95
CA GLY A 41 11.13 19.33 -33.94
C GLY A 41 11.83 20.55 -33.37
N PHE A 42 12.70 20.37 -32.38
CA PHE A 42 13.67 21.40 -31.97
C PHE A 42 14.48 21.85 -33.20
N PRO A 43 14.76 23.15 -33.39
CA PRO A 43 15.54 23.60 -34.53
C PRO A 43 16.97 23.05 -34.42
N ALA A 44 17.33 22.16 -35.35
CA ALA A 44 18.71 21.74 -35.55
C ALA A 44 19.53 22.97 -35.96
N GLY A 45 20.58 23.31 -35.20
CA GLY A 45 21.46 24.43 -35.53
C GLY A 45 22.24 24.15 -36.83
N ASP A 46 22.28 25.12 -37.73
CA ASP A 46 23.03 25.12 -39.00
C ASP A 46 24.56 25.25 -38.84
N GLY A 47 25.08 24.93 -37.65
CA GLY A 47 26.49 25.14 -37.30
C GLY A 47 27.48 24.41 -38.21
N ALA A 48 27.09 23.27 -38.78
CA ALA A 48 27.91 22.50 -39.73
C ALA A 48 28.08 23.19 -41.10
N GLN A 49 27.21 24.14 -41.45
CA GLN A 49 27.20 24.83 -42.75
C GLN A 49 27.77 26.27 -42.65
N MET A 50 28.07 26.74 -41.44
CA MET A 50 28.53 28.10 -41.16
C MET A 50 30.04 28.16 -40.98
N ALA A 51 30.65 29.24 -41.47
CA ALA A 51 32.09 29.49 -41.32
C ALA A 51 32.48 29.56 -39.83
N GLY A 52 33.32 28.63 -39.37
CA GLY A 52 33.84 28.59 -38.01
C GLY A 52 33.04 27.76 -37.00
N ASN A 53 32.15 26.85 -37.45
CA ASN A 53 31.35 25.95 -36.60
C ASN A 53 30.47 26.66 -35.54
N LYS A 54 30.08 27.92 -35.80
CA LYS A 54 29.13 28.68 -34.98
C LYS A 54 27.80 28.77 -35.72
N CYS A 55 26.71 28.24 -35.15
CA CYS A 55 25.39 28.32 -35.79
C CYS A 55 24.83 29.75 -35.79
N THR A 56 23.92 30.05 -36.71
CA THR A 56 23.31 31.37 -36.90
C THR A 56 22.69 31.90 -35.60
N SER A 57 22.07 31.03 -34.81
CA SER A 57 21.48 31.39 -33.51
C SER A 57 22.53 31.81 -32.47
N CYS A 58 23.69 31.14 -32.40
CA CYS A 58 24.75 31.50 -31.46
C CYS A 58 25.47 32.80 -31.87
N LEU A 59 25.59 33.04 -33.18
CA LEU A 59 26.12 34.31 -33.72
C LEU A 59 25.22 35.49 -33.37
N ASN A 60 23.90 35.36 -33.53
CA ASN A 60 22.94 36.42 -33.20
C ASN A 60 22.87 36.70 -31.69
N ALA A 61 23.06 35.68 -30.86
CA ALA A 61 23.00 35.80 -29.40
C ALA A 61 24.35 36.16 -28.74
N LYS A 62 25.45 36.28 -29.50
CA LYS A 62 26.83 36.56 -29.01
C LYS A 62 27.31 35.61 -27.90
N ILE A 63 27.01 34.32 -28.03
CA ILE A 63 27.44 33.25 -27.11
C ILE A 63 28.30 32.22 -27.84
N ASP A 64 29.20 31.55 -27.12
CA ASP A 64 30.08 30.55 -27.73
C ASP A 64 29.35 29.24 -28.05
N CYS A 65 29.60 28.72 -29.26
CA CYS A 65 28.93 27.55 -29.82
C CYS A 65 29.73 26.27 -29.51
N THR A 66 29.10 25.27 -28.90
CA THR A 66 29.72 24.01 -28.46
C THR A 66 29.42 22.82 -29.40
N TYR A 67 29.05 23.06 -30.64
CA TYR A 67 28.71 22.02 -31.62
C TYR A 67 29.96 21.29 -32.15
N VAL A 68 29.95 19.95 -32.13
CA VAL A 68 31.01 19.07 -32.67
C VAL A 68 30.35 17.96 -33.50
N GLU A 69 30.75 17.81 -34.76
CA GLU A 69 30.19 16.83 -35.70
C GLU A 69 30.90 15.47 -35.57
N THR A 70 30.16 14.37 -35.47
CA THR A 70 30.70 12.99 -35.58
C THR A 70 30.09 12.29 -36.79
N PRO A 71 30.88 11.65 -37.66
CA PRO A 71 30.39 11.08 -38.91
C PRO A 71 29.65 9.75 -38.69
N VAL A 72 28.48 9.61 -39.30
CA VAL A 72 27.71 8.35 -39.35
C VAL A 72 28.21 7.52 -40.54
N LYS A 73 28.52 6.23 -40.33
CA LYS A 73 28.78 5.26 -41.41
C LYS A 73 27.56 4.34 -41.59
N TYR A 74 27.06 4.22 -42.82
CA TYR A 74 25.97 3.32 -43.18
C TYR A 74 26.39 1.84 -43.15
N ALA A 75 25.44 0.94 -42.87
CA ALA A 75 25.65 -0.51 -42.85
C ALA A 75 25.87 -1.07 -44.29
N PRO A 76 26.66 -2.15 -44.46
CA PRO A 76 26.93 -2.73 -45.78
C PRO A 76 25.70 -3.43 -46.39
N GLN A 77 25.49 -3.26 -47.71
CA GLN A 77 24.40 -3.87 -48.50
C GLN A 77 24.24 -5.39 -48.25
N SER A 78 25.35 -6.10 -48.03
CA SER A 78 25.35 -7.55 -47.79
C SER A 78 24.63 -7.96 -46.50
N TYR A 79 24.52 -7.07 -45.50
CA TYR A 79 23.75 -7.32 -44.29
C TYR A 79 22.24 -7.23 -44.54
N VAL A 80 21.84 -6.30 -45.41
CA VAL A 80 20.44 -6.15 -45.84
C VAL A 80 20.02 -7.34 -46.69
N ASP A 81 20.86 -7.77 -47.64
CA ASP A 81 20.59 -8.95 -48.48
C ASP A 81 20.45 -10.24 -47.64
N ALA A 82 21.27 -10.38 -46.59
CA ALA A 82 21.18 -11.51 -45.67
C ALA A 82 19.90 -11.49 -44.82
N LEU A 83 19.42 -10.31 -44.44
CA LEU A 83 18.15 -10.15 -43.73
C LEU A 83 16.97 -10.46 -44.65
N GLU A 84 16.98 -9.96 -45.88
CA GLU A 84 15.94 -10.23 -46.87
C GLU A 84 15.86 -11.73 -47.21
N ALA A 85 17.00 -12.41 -47.38
CA ALA A 85 17.04 -13.85 -47.61
C ALA A 85 16.46 -14.66 -46.43
N ARG A 86 16.73 -14.24 -45.18
CA ARG A 86 16.15 -14.87 -43.98
C ARG A 86 14.66 -14.62 -43.86
N LEU A 87 14.19 -13.45 -44.29
CA LEU A 87 12.78 -13.08 -44.29
C LEU A 87 12.00 -13.92 -45.31
N TYR A 88 12.52 -14.05 -46.54
CA TYR A 88 11.96 -14.94 -47.56
C TYR A 88 11.90 -16.40 -47.11
N HIS A 89 12.95 -16.90 -46.45
CA HIS A 89 12.96 -18.27 -45.93
C HIS A 89 11.92 -18.49 -44.83
N SER A 90 11.77 -17.50 -43.93
CA SER A 90 10.78 -17.55 -42.85
C SER A 90 9.35 -17.52 -43.39
N GLU A 91 9.07 -16.69 -44.41
CA GLU A 91 7.77 -16.65 -45.07
C GLU A 91 7.44 -17.96 -45.80
N ALA A 92 8.44 -18.61 -46.41
CA ALA A 92 8.28 -19.92 -47.05
C ALA A 92 7.89 -21.00 -46.03
N LEU A 93 8.56 -21.03 -44.88
CA LEU A 93 8.24 -21.92 -43.76
C LEU A 93 6.83 -21.69 -43.21
N VAL A 94 6.41 -20.43 -43.07
CA VAL A 94 5.04 -20.09 -42.61
C VAL A 94 3.99 -20.54 -43.63
N ARG A 95 4.25 -20.42 -44.94
CA ARG A 95 3.35 -20.95 -45.98
C ARG A 95 3.30 -22.48 -45.96
N GLN A 96 4.43 -23.13 -45.73
CA GLN A 96 4.51 -24.59 -45.64
C GLN A 96 3.75 -25.11 -44.41
N LEU A 97 3.90 -24.48 -43.25
CA LEU A 97 3.14 -24.78 -42.04
C LEU A 97 1.63 -24.55 -42.21
N ARG A 98 1.22 -23.51 -42.96
CA ARG A 98 -0.20 -23.31 -43.31
C ARG A 98 -0.76 -24.43 -44.17
N ASN A 99 0.01 -24.90 -45.15
CA ASN A 99 -0.40 -26.01 -46.01
C ASN A 99 -0.41 -27.35 -45.24
N GLU A 100 0.53 -27.55 -44.31
CA GLU A 100 0.52 -28.71 -43.41
C GLU A 100 -0.67 -28.68 -42.45
N LEU A 101 -1.02 -27.53 -41.88
CA LEU A 101 -2.23 -27.36 -41.05
C LEU A 101 -3.53 -27.58 -41.85
N ALA A 102 -3.57 -27.17 -43.12
CA ALA A 102 -4.70 -27.45 -44.00
C ALA A 102 -4.83 -28.96 -44.32
N ASN A 103 -3.71 -29.66 -44.48
CA ASN A 103 -3.67 -31.12 -44.70
C ASN A 103 -4.04 -31.90 -43.43
N ILE A 104 -3.70 -31.40 -42.24
CA ILE A 104 -4.06 -32.00 -40.94
C ILE A 104 -5.58 -31.90 -40.67
N HIS A 105 -6.24 -30.83 -41.13
CA HIS A 105 -7.69 -30.72 -41.05
C HIS A 105 -8.45 -31.64 -42.02
N PHE A 106 -7.85 -32.04 -43.14
CA PHE A 106 -8.45 -32.99 -44.09
C PHE A 106 -8.25 -34.47 -43.67
N ALA A 107 -7.19 -34.77 -42.91
CA ALA A 107 -6.85 -36.13 -42.45
C ALA A 107 -7.51 -36.53 -41.11
N SER A 108 -8.19 -35.61 -40.40
CA SER A 108 -8.82 -35.87 -39.10
C SER A 108 -10.19 -36.59 -39.19
N THR A 109 -10.55 -37.12 -40.37
CA THR A 109 -11.76 -37.94 -40.58
C THR A 109 -11.41 -39.40 -40.93
N SER A 110 -10.46 -40.04 -40.23
CA SER A 110 -10.37 -41.51 -40.21
C SER A 110 -9.42 -42.04 -39.12
N ASN A 111 -10.03 -42.59 -38.06
CA ASN A 111 -9.68 -43.79 -37.29
C ASN A 111 -8.25 -44.10 -36.78
N SER A 112 -8.24 -44.34 -35.45
CA SER A 112 -7.61 -45.44 -34.70
C SER A 112 -6.09 -45.47 -34.42
N THR A 113 -5.80 -45.32 -33.11
CA THR A 113 -4.74 -45.88 -32.21
C THR A 113 -3.98 -47.15 -32.66
N PRO A 114 -2.94 -47.61 -31.90
CA PRO A 114 -1.73 -46.96 -31.33
C PRO A 114 -0.45 -47.84 -31.50
N LYS A 115 0.75 -47.39 -31.07
CA LYS A 115 1.75 -48.15 -30.25
C LYS A 115 3.21 -47.60 -30.28
N HIS A 116 3.72 -47.38 -29.07
CA HIS A 116 5.03 -47.79 -28.51
C HIS A 116 6.40 -47.47 -29.20
N SER A 117 7.14 -46.57 -28.52
CA SER A 117 8.47 -46.74 -27.88
C SER A 117 9.69 -47.28 -28.67
N LEU A 118 10.81 -46.55 -28.64
CA LEU A 118 12.06 -46.87 -27.88
C LEU A 118 13.30 -46.18 -28.49
N ASN A 119 13.99 -45.44 -27.61
CA ASN A 119 15.43 -45.41 -27.35
C ASN A 119 16.48 -44.82 -28.32
N SER A 120 17.45 -44.21 -27.59
CA SER A 120 18.90 -44.19 -27.83
C SER A 120 19.43 -43.12 -28.78
N SER A 121 20.53 -42.40 -28.56
CA SER A 121 21.43 -42.04 -27.44
C SER A 121 22.63 -41.40 -28.16
N THR A 122 23.35 -40.49 -27.48
CA THR A 122 24.77 -40.08 -27.74
C THR A 122 25.02 -39.34 -29.08
N GLU A 123 25.79 -38.25 -29.18
CA GLU A 123 27.06 -37.96 -28.53
C GLU A 123 27.46 -36.47 -28.67
N THR A 124 28.34 -36.04 -27.77
CA THR A 124 28.85 -34.70 -27.47
C THR A 124 29.92 -34.18 -28.43
N VAL A 125 29.95 -32.87 -28.73
CA VAL A 125 31.20 -32.11 -28.95
C VAL A 125 31.06 -30.68 -28.42
N GLU A 126 31.80 -30.38 -27.34
CA GLU A 126 32.06 -29.02 -26.84
C GLU A 126 33.07 -28.28 -27.72
N LYS A 127 32.92 -26.96 -27.87
CA LYS A 127 34.04 -26.00 -27.81
C LYS A 127 33.56 -24.56 -27.55
N ASN A 128 34.02 -24.03 -26.43
CA ASN A 128 33.94 -22.65 -25.93
C ASN A 128 34.70 -21.65 -26.81
N VAL A 129 34.30 -20.36 -26.80
CA VAL A 129 35.08 -19.20 -26.28
C VAL A 129 34.33 -17.86 -26.54
N GLY A 130 34.03 -17.13 -25.45
CA GLY A 130 34.34 -15.68 -25.32
C GLY A 130 33.25 -14.65 -25.64
N GLY A 131 32.71 -13.96 -24.61
CA GLY A 131 31.72 -12.85 -24.72
C GLY A 131 32.33 -11.48 -25.08
N LEU A 132 31.66 -10.33 -24.96
CA LEU A 132 30.52 -9.90 -24.12
C LEU A 132 29.72 -8.75 -24.80
N GLU A 133 28.40 -8.83 -24.63
CA GLU A 133 27.41 -7.79 -24.24
C GLU A 133 27.16 -6.50 -25.06
N GLN A 134 26.04 -6.53 -25.82
CA GLN A 134 25.09 -5.43 -25.88
C GLN A 134 23.73 -5.97 -25.38
N VAL A 135 23.29 -5.53 -24.19
CA VAL A 135 22.06 -6.02 -23.55
C VAL A 135 20.84 -5.46 -24.28
N ASP A 136 20.19 -6.31 -25.05
CA ASP A 136 18.98 -6.01 -25.80
C ASP A 136 17.77 -6.05 -24.85
N LEU A 137 17.28 -4.88 -24.42
CA LEU A 137 16.20 -4.70 -23.43
C LEU A 137 14.95 -5.55 -23.73
N LEU A 138 14.62 -5.75 -25.01
CA LEU A 138 13.50 -6.58 -25.43
C LEU A 138 13.72 -8.07 -25.10
N ASN A 139 14.95 -8.55 -25.30
CA ASN A 139 15.35 -9.91 -24.95
C ASN A 139 15.41 -10.10 -23.44
N VAL A 140 15.74 -9.06 -22.66
CA VAL A 140 15.67 -9.09 -21.19
C VAL A 140 14.22 -9.27 -20.73
N SER A 141 13.27 -8.50 -21.28
CA SER A 141 11.84 -8.64 -20.93
C SER A 141 11.27 -9.99 -21.36
N LEU A 142 11.61 -10.51 -22.54
CA LEU A 142 11.19 -11.83 -23.00
C LEU A 142 11.86 -12.97 -22.20
N ALA A 143 13.11 -12.81 -21.79
CA ALA A 143 13.80 -13.75 -20.91
C ALA A 143 13.16 -13.76 -19.52
N ALA A 144 12.83 -12.59 -18.96
CA ALA A 144 12.10 -12.46 -17.69
C ALA A 144 10.72 -13.14 -17.76
N MET A 145 9.97 -12.94 -18.84
CA MET A 145 8.71 -13.64 -19.06
C MET A 145 8.89 -15.16 -19.17
N ARG A 146 9.85 -15.65 -19.96
CA ARG A 146 10.13 -17.09 -20.09
C ARG A 146 10.58 -17.70 -18.76
N ASN A 147 11.41 -17.00 -18.00
CA ASN A 147 11.84 -17.44 -16.67
C ASN A 147 10.68 -17.47 -15.68
N THR A 148 9.79 -16.49 -15.75
CA THR A 148 8.54 -16.47 -14.95
C THR A 148 7.66 -17.67 -15.29
N LEU A 149 7.42 -17.95 -16.57
CA LEU A 149 6.63 -19.10 -17.01
C LEU A 149 7.26 -20.45 -16.61
N ARG A 150 8.59 -20.57 -16.72
CA ARG A 150 9.32 -21.76 -16.24
C ARG A 150 9.23 -21.93 -14.72
N ALA A 151 9.29 -20.84 -13.95
CA ALA A 151 9.15 -20.88 -12.51
C ALA A 151 7.72 -21.26 -12.08
N ILE A 152 6.70 -20.79 -12.79
CA ILE A 152 5.30 -21.19 -12.58
C ILE A 152 5.12 -22.69 -12.89
N ALA A 153 5.80 -23.21 -13.90
CA ALA A 153 5.76 -24.62 -14.27
C ALA A 153 6.63 -25.52 -13.37
N ALA A 154 7.49 -24.95 -12.52
CA ALA A 154 8.32 -25.70 -11.60
C ALA A 154 7.50 -26.09 -10.34
N PRO A 155 7.80 -27.25 -9.71
CA PRO A 155 7.19 -27.60 -8.44
C PRO A 155 7.49 -26.52 -7.38
N PRO A 156 6.55 -26.25 -6.46
CA PRO A 156 6.72 -25.22 -5.44
C PRO A 156 7.97 -25.53 -4.60
N SER A 157 8.77 -24.49 -4.35
CA SER A 157 9.93 -24.62 -3.46
C SER A 157 9.48 -24.99 -2.05
N PRO A 158 10.26 -25.79 -1.30
CA PRO A 158 9.95 -26.10 0.09
C PRO A 158 9.83 -24.81 0.92
N PRO A 159 8.94 -24.78 1.94
CA PRO A 159 8.73 -23.61 2.79
C PRO A 159 10.02 -23.21 3.52
N GLN A 160 10.28 -21.91 3.63
CA GLN A 160 11.48 -21.40 4.31
C GLN A 160 11.28 -21.38 5.83
N ALA A 161 12.38 -21.31 6.59
CA ALA A 161 12.32 -21.21 8.06
C ALA A 161 11.44 -20.06 8.54
N ASP A 162 11.48 -18.92 7.84
CA ASP A 162 10.65 -17.75 8.17
C ASP A 162 9.16 -18.02 7.91
N ASP A 163 8.79 -18.83 6.90
CA ASP A 163 7.39 -19.25 6.69
C ASP A 163 6.87 -20.08 7.85
N LEU A 164 7.71 -20.98 8.37
CA LEU A 164 7.36 -21.89 9.45
C LEU A 164 7.17 -21.15 10.79
N LEU A 165 7.97 -20.11 11.07
CA LEU A 165 7.82 -19.28 12.28
C LEU A 165 6.43 -18.64 12.40
N HIS A 166 5.84 -18.18 11.30
CA HIS A 166 4.50 -17.59 11.31
C HIS A 166 3.40 -18.64 11.50
N LEU A 167 3.59 -19.86 10.99
CA LEU A 167 2.67 -20.97 11.22
C LEU A 167 2.70 -21.43 12.68
N GLU A 168 3.90 -21.60 13.25
CA GLU A 168 4.07 -21.91 14.67
C GLU A 168 3.46 -20.83 15.57
N LEU A 169 3.60 -19.55 15.19
CA LEU A 169 2.98 -18.47 15.93
C LEU A 169 1.44 -18.52 15.87
N ALA A 170 0.87 -18.77 14.69
CA ALA A 170 -0.57 -18.90 14.55
C ALA A 170 -1.11 -20.06 15.42
N GLU A 171 -0.39 -21.18 15.48
CA GLU A 171 -0.72 -22.32 16.34
C GLU A 171 -0.61 -21.97 17.83
N LYS A 172 0.44 -21.23 18.25
CA LYS A 172 0.57 -20.76 19.64
C LYS A 172 -0.54 -19.81 20.06
N PHE A 173 -0.99 -18.92 19.16
CA PHE A 173 -2.13 -18.05 19.45
C PHE A 173 -3.43 -18.86 19.67
N GLN A 174 -3.61 -19.98 18.96
CA GLN A 174 -4.75 -20.89 19.15
C GLN A 174 -4.87 -21.45 20.57
N ASN A 175 -3.75 -21.58 21.29
CA ASN A 175 -3.70 -22.18 22.63
C ASN A 175 -4.01 -21.21 23.78
N ILE A 176 -4.46 -19.96 23.51
CA ILE A 176 -4.64 -18.89 24.51
C ILE A 176 -6.12 -18.65 24.90
N SER A 177 -7.10 -19.48 24.51
CA SER A 177 -8.52 -19.21 24.82
C SER A 177 -9.11 -20.02 25.99
N LEU A 178 -9.97 -19.38 26.79
CA LEU A 178 -10.79 -20.00 27.86
C LEU A 178 -12.14 -20.54 27.35
N ASP A 179 -12.49 -20.25 26.09
CA ASP A 179 -13.63 -20.83 25.37
C ASP A 179 -13.23 -20.96 23.90
N PRO A 180 -13.04 -22.16 23.34
CA PRO A 180 -12.69 -22.32 21.94
C PRO A 180 -13.95 -22.68 21.13
N PRO A 181 -14.57 -21.71 20.44
CA PRO A 181 -15.22 -22.02 19.18
C PRO A 181 -14.47 -21.27 18.09
N HIS A 182 -13.70 -22.05 17.30
CA HIS A 182 -12.99 -21.66 16.08
C HIS A 182 -11.60 -21.04 16.29
N SER A 183 -10.62 -21.71 15.68
CA SER A 183 -9.22 -21.30 15.49
C SER A 183 -9.05 -19.78 15.33
N HIS A 184 -8.09 -19.19 16.04
CA HIS A 184 -7.69 -17.80 15.79
C HIS A 184 -7.41 -17.59 14.29
N PRO A 185 -7.86 -16.47 13.68
CA PRO A 185 -7.68 -16.23 12.26
C PRO A 185 -6.19 -16.22 11.89
N PHE A 186 -5.85 -16.75 10.71
CA PHE A 186 -4.47 -16.75 10.21
C PHE A 186 -3.86 -15.34 10.21
N VAL A 187 -2.64 -15.26 10.74
CA VAL A 187 -1.80 -14.05 10.79
C VAL A 187 -0.53 -14.33 9.99
N GLY A 188 -0.32 -13.59 8.91
CA GLY A 188 0.81 -13.82 8.01
C GLY A 188 2.03 -12.92 8.25
N LYS A 189 2.98 -12.98 7.30
CA LYS A 189 4.33 -12.44 7.46
C LYS A 189 4.42 -10.95 7.74
N SER A 190 3.54 -10.17 7.11
CA SER A 190 3.54 -8.73 7.29
C SER A 190 2.82 -8.26 8.57
N SER A 191 2.33 -9.15 9.43
CA SER A 191 1.73 -8.71 10.68
C SER A 191 2.76 -8.25 11.72
N GLY A 192 2.38 -7.29 12.56
CA GLY A 192 3.16 -6.87 13.73
C GLY A 192 3.31 -7.97 14.80
N ALA A 193 2.59 -9.09 14.70
CA ALA A 193 2.60 -10.18 15.68
C ALA A 193 4.02 -10.73 15.98
N VAL A 194 4.89 -10.80 14.97
CA VAL A 194 6.28 -11.25 15.16
C VAL A 194 7.08 -10.28 16.02
N LEU A 195 6.89 -8.97 15.84
CA LEU A 195 7.54 -7.96 16.68
C LEU A 195 7.04 -8.03 18.13
N ILE A 196 5.76 -8.35 18.34
CA ILE A 196 5.18 -8.53 19.68
C ILE A 196 5.86 -9.69 20.39
N ASN A 197 5.97 -10.87 19.76
CA ASN A 197 6.63 -12.00 20.39
C ASN A 197 8.09 -11.72 20.69
N ALA A 198 8.81 -11.13 19.72
CA ALA A 198 10.21 -10.78 19.90
C ALA A 198 10.39 -9.86 21.12
N ALA A 199 9.49 -8.88 21.33
CA ALA A 199 9.54 -7.99 22.49
C ALA A 199 9.25 -8.73 23.81
N ILE A 200 8.32 -9.68 23.79
CA ILE A 200 7.97 -10.51 24.96
C ILE A 200 9.15 -11.42 25.33
N GLU A 201 9.74 -12.10 24.35
CA GLU A 201 10.88 -13.01 24.52
C GLU A 201 12.09 -12.24 25.09
N MET A 202 12.42 -11.08 24.53
CA MET A 202 13.51 -10.25 25.04
C MET A 202 13.29 -9.81 26.48
N LYS A 203 12.05 -9.42 26.82
CA LYS A 203 11.71 -9.04 28.19
C LYS A 203 11.89 -10.22 29.14
N ALA A 204 11.51 -11.43 28.74
CA ALA A 204 11.69 -12.63 29.53
C ALA A 204 13.18 -12.95 29.73
N ASP A 205 13.99 -12.83 28.67
CA ASP A 205 15.44 -13.05 28.72
C ASP A 205 16.14 -12.05 29.64
N VAL A 206 15.87 -10.75 29.50
CA VAL A 206 16.45 -9.71 30.37
C VAL A 206 16.08 -9.95 31.84
N LYS A 207 14.83 -10.34 32.13
CA LYS A 207 14.41 -10.68 33.50
C LYS A 207 15.12 -11.92 34.03
N ARG A 208 15.38 -12.91 33.17
CA ARG A 208 16.12 -14.12 33.55
C ARG A 208 17.59 -13.79 33.85
N GLU A 209 18.21 -12.93 33.05
CA GLU A 209 19.56 -12.40 33.28
C GLU A 209 19.65 -11.62 34.61
N GLU A 210 18.69 -10.71 34.86
CA GLU A 210 18.57 -9.94 36.11
C GLU A 210 18.38 -10.86 37.34
N ALA A 211 17.69 -11.99 37.19
CA ALA A 211 17.43 -12.96 38.27
C ALA A 211 18.59 -13.95 38.52
N LEU A 212 19.35 -14.31 37.49
CA LEU A 212 20.41 -15.35 37.57
C LEU A 212 21.83 -14.78 37.64
N GLY A 213 22.03 -13.48 37.40
CA GLY A 213 23.34 -12.82 37.53
C GLY A 213 24.41 -13.28 36.53
N GLN A 214 24.04 -13.96 35.44
CA GLN A 214 24.93 -14.42 34.38
C GLN A 214 24.39 -14.03 33.00
N SER A 215 25.25 -13.44 32.15
CA SER A 215 24.94 -13.30 30.72
C SER A 215 25.00 -14.67 30.05
N PRO A 216 24.00 -15.06 29.22
CA PRO A 216 24.10 -16.26 28.42
C PRO A 216 25.05 -15.98 27.27
N SER A 217 26.32 -16.33 27.46
CA SER A 217 27.29 -16.48 26.38
C SER A 217 26.93 -17.72 25.57
N GLY A 218 25.94 -17.59 24.69
CA GLY A 218 25.55 -18.64 23.76
C GLY A 218 24.26 -18.28 23.02
N GLN A 219 24.22 -18.52 21.71
CA GLN A 219 22.97 -18.70 20.98
C GLN A 219 22.28 -19.94 21.56
N ILE A 220 21.55 -19.76 22.66
CA ILE A 220 20.75 -20.83 23.25
C ILE A 220 19.43 -20.83 22.49
N ARG A 221 19.38 -21.68 21.46
CA ARG A 221 18.16 -22.19 20.85
C ARG A 221 17.50 -23.10 21.90
N GLY A 222 16.93 -22.48 22.94
CA GLY A 222 16.22 -23.18 24.01
C GLY A 222 14.93 -23.76 23.47
N ASP A 223 14.65 -25.00 23.82
CA ASP A 223 13.40 -25.69 23.48
C ASP A 223 12.19 -24.81 23.80
N ILE A 224 11.32 -24.70 22.81
CA ILE A 224 10.31 -23.66 22.60
C ILE A 224 9.04 -23.86 23.48
N THR A 225 9.11 -24.73 24.48
CA THR A 225 7.93 -25.34 25.11
C THR A 225 7.43 -24.66 26.38
N ASP A 226 8.12 -23.65 26.92
CA ASP A 226 7.68 -22.95 28.14
C ASP A 226 7.75 -21.43 28.02
N VAL A 227 7.01 -20.89 27.04
CA VAL A 227 6.56 -19.50 27.12
C VAL A 227 5.51 -19.48 28.21
N GLY A 228 5.96 -19.23 29.45
CA GLY A 228 5.12 -19.04 30.62
C GLY A 228 3.86 -18.31 30.21
N ALA A 229 2.76 -19.07 30.32
CA ALA A 229 1.48 -18.77 29.72
C ALA A 229 1.04 -17.32 29.96
N TRP A 230 0.19 -16.81 29.07
CA TRP A 230 -0.56 -15.55 29.13
C TRP A 230 -1.49 -15.50 30.37
N THR A 231 -0.90 -15.66 31.54
CA THR A 231 -1.51 -15.94 32.85
C THR A 231 -1.81 -14.65 33.60
N SER A 232 -1.08 -13.57 33.31
CA SER A 232 -1.38 -12.23 33.82
C SER A 232 -2.11 -11.42 32.74
N ARG A 233 -3.42 -11.59 32.67
CA ARG A 233 -4.31 -10.73 31.87
C ARG A 233 -4.82 -9.60 32.74
N ARG A 234 -4.77 -8.37 32.23
CA ARG A 234 -5.37 -7.22 32.93
C ARG A 234 -6.90 -7.35 32.88
N CYS A 235 -7.55 -7.81 33.95
CA CYS A 235 -8.99 -8.11 33.97
C CYS A 235 -9.88 -7.00 33.38
N GLN A 236 -9.48 -5.73 33.51
CA GLN A 236 -10.16 -4.57 32.93
C GLN A 236 -10.31 -4.57 31.40
N TYR A 237 -9.48 -5.31 30.66
CA TYR A 237 -9.51 -5.41 29.18
C TYR A 237 -9.94 -6.78 28.67
N TRP A 238 -10.04 -7.78 29.55
CA TRP A 238 -10.27 -9.19 29.18
C TRP A 238 -11.54 -9.78 29.81
N THR A 239 -12.34 -8.96 30.49
CA THR A 239 -13.69 -9.34 30.91
C THR A 239 -14.60 -9.31 29.69
N ALA A 240 -15.24 -10.45 29.38
CA ALA A 240 -16.27 -10.53 28.36
C ALA A 240 -17.42 -9.61 28.78
N ARG A 241 -17.59 -8.51 28.05
CA ARG A 241 -18.68 -7.57 28.30
C ARG A 241 -19.93 -8.13 27.58
N PRO A 242 -21.14 -8.03 28.15
CA PRO A 242 -22.33 -8.74 27.65
C PRO A 242 -22.67 -8.51 26.16
N TRP A 243 -22.22 -7.40 25.57
CA TRP A 243 -22.37 -7.10 24.14
C TRP A 243 -21.42 -7.87 23.22
N GLY A 244 -20.34 -8.47 23.73
CA GLY A 244 -19.51 -9.42 22.98
C GLY A 244 -20.26 -10.69 22.57
N ASN A 245 -21.47 -10.90 23.11
CA ASN A 245 -22.37 -11.98 22.68
C ASN A 245 -23.19 -11.63 21.43
N HIS A 246 -23.17 -10.38 20.93
CA HIS A 246 -23.87 -10.01 19.69
C HIS A 246 -23.23 -10.63 18.44
N THR A 247 -21.96 -11.04 18.50
CA THR A 247 -21.30 -11.84 17.47
C THR A 247 -21.69 -13.32 17.50
N ARG A 248 -22.57 -13.75 18.41
CA ARG A 248 -23.11 -15.11 18.43
C ARG A 248 -24.15 -15.25 17.32
N ARG A 249 -23.65 -15.59 16.13
CA ARG A 249 -24.34 -16.22 14.99
C ARG A 249 -25.88 -16.08 15.07
N ARG A 250 -26.43 -14.92 14.68
CA ARG A 250 -27.86 -14.89 14.33
C ARG A 250 -28.05 -15.97 13.27
N THR A 251 -28.92 -16.93 13.57
CA THR A 251 -29.34 -17.95 12.61
C THR A 251 -29.82 -17.23 11.36
N SER A 252 -29.03 -17.37 10.29
CA SER A 252 -29.35 -16.96 8.93
C SER A 252 -30.78 -17.38 8.60
N GLY A 253 -31.65 -16.42 8.28
CA GLY A 253 -33.01 -16.75 7.82
C GLY A 253 -34.05 -15.64 7.83
N ALA A 254 -33.88 -14.56 8.60
CA ALA A 254 -34.86 -13.47 8.62
C ALA A 254 -34.17 -12.12 8.45
N ARG A 255 -34.30 -11.51 7.26
CA ARG A 255 -34.19 -10.04 7.15
C ARG A 255 -35.11 -9.48 8.23
N SER A 256 -34.57 -8.66 9.14
CA SER A 256 -35.42 -8.01 10.13
C SER A 256 -36.39 -7.12 9.35
N THR A 257 -37.66 -7.51 9.33
CA THR A 257 -38.77 -6.76 8.73
C THR A 257 -39.17 -5.55 9.58
N CYS A 258 -38.44 -5.26 10.66
CA CYS A 258 -38.67 -4.06 11.45
C CYS A 258 -38.11 -2.83 10.73
N PRO A 259 -38.84 -1.71 10.70
CA PRO A 259 -38.28 -0.43 10.26
C PRO A 259 -37.07 -0.07 11.13
N PHE A 260 -36.05 0.51 10.50
CA PHE A 260 -34.85 0.96 11.21
C PHE A 260 -35.20 1.88 12.38
N LYS A 261 -34.55 1.67 13.52
CA LYS A 261 -34.65 2.52 14.69
C LYS A 261 -33.48 3.51 14.68
N PHE A 262 -33.77 4.73 14.26
CA PHE A 262 -32.83 5.85 14.28
C PHE A 262 -32.73 6.49 15.69
N PRO A 263 -31.63 7.19 16.01
CA PRO A 263 -31.58 8.06 17.19
C PRO A 263 -32.62 9.18 17.11
N SER A 264 -32.81 9.93 18.21
CA SER A 264 -33.57 11.18 18.16
C SER A 264 -32.94 12.14 17.16
N ASP A 265 -33.71 13.03 16.52
CA ASP A 265 -33.19 13.94 15.50
C ASP A 265 -32.01 14.79 16.00
N ILE A 266 -32.06 15.21 17.27
CA ILE A 266 -30.98 15.98 17.91
C ILE A 266 -29.72 15.13 18.00
N LEU A 267 -29.82 13.93 18.56
CA LEU A 267 -28.68 13.03 18.72
C LEU A 267 -28.14 12.61 17.35
N MET A 268 -29.02 12.27 16.39
CA MET A 268 -28.65 11.88 15.04
C MET A 268 -27.80 12.96 14.35
N ASN A 269 -28.23 14.22 14.38
CA ASN A 269 -27.47 15.33 13.79
C ASN A 269 -26.10 15.51 14.46
N GLN A 270 -26.04 15.42 15.80
CA GLN A 270 -24.77 15.48 16.53
C GLN A 270 -23.81 14.35 16.12
N LEU A 271 -24.30 13.12 15.98
CA LEU A 271 -23.48 11.98 15.58
C LEU A 271 -22.99 12.11 14.12
N ILE A 272 -23.84 12.65 13.24
CA ILE A 272 -23.47 12.95 11.84
C ILE A 272 -22.35 13.99 11.82
N ASP A 273 -22.45 15.07 12.59
CA ASP A 273 -21.39 16.09 12.71
C ASP A 273 -20.07 15.47 13.17
N LEU A 274 -20.10 14.64 14.21
CA LEU A 274 -18.92 13.97 14.75
C LEU A 274 -18.27 13.05 13.71
N TYR A 275 -19.06 12.32 12.91
CA TYR A 275 -18.52 11.53 11.81
C TYR A 275 -17.78 12.40 10.78
N PHE A 276 -18.39 13.50 10.32
CA PHE A 276 -17.77 14.35 9.32
C PHE A 276 -16.50 15.05 9.84
N ILE A 277 -16.48 15.43 11.12
CA ILE A 277 -15.33 16.08 11.76
C ILE A 277 -14.18 15.11 12.01
N HIS A 278 -14.47 13.91 12.53
CA HIS A 278 -13.44 13.02 13.05
C HIS A 278 -13.08 11.84 12.14
N GLN A 279 -13.93 11.48 11.18
CA GLN A 279 -13.71 10.31 10.31
C GLN A 279 -13.61 10.68 8.82
N ASN A 280 -14.59 11.42 8.28
CA ASN A 280 -14.67 11.68 6.83
C ASN A 280 -13.48 12.50 6.30
N ILE A 281 -12.81 13.28 7.15
CA ILE A 281 -11.60 14.04 6.77
C ILE A 281 -10.43 13.14 6.33
N TYR A 282 -10.38 11.87 6.76
CA TYR A 282 -9.31 10.94 6.40
C TYR A 282 -9.71 10.05 5.22
N PHE A 283 -10.96 9.61 5.24
CA PHE A 283 -11.58 8.77 4.22
C PHE A 283 -12.83 9.48 3.73
N PRO A 284 -12.72 10.41 2.76
CA PRO A 284 -13.81 11.26 2.30
C PRO A 284 -14.78 10.44 1.46
N LEU A 285 -15.56 9.59 2.11
CA LEU A 285 -16.47 8.64 1.50
C LEU A 285 -17.77 9.31 1.09
N LEU A 286 -18.28 10.21 1.94
CA LEU A 286 -19.57 10.85 1.79
C LEU A 286 -19.40 12.32 1.43
N HIS A 287 -20.32 12.81 0.60
CA HIS A 287 -20.46 14.22 0.26
C HIS A 287 -21.44 14.87 1.24
N ARG A 288 -20.93 15.70 2.17
CA ARG A 288 -21.73 16.21 3.30
C ARG A 288 -23.02 16.92 2.87
N PRO A 289 -23.01 17.86 1.90
CA PRO A 289 -24.23 18.55 1.46
C PRO A 289 -25.30 17.59 0.91
N THR A 290 -24.91 16.58 0.14
CA THR A 290 -25.87 15.59 -0.40
C THR A 290 -26.43 14.70 0.70
N PHE A 291 -25.59 14.31 1.65
CA PHE A 291 -26.00 13.49 2.79
C PHE A 291 -27.01 14.23 3.68
N GLU A 292 -26.72 15.49 4.06
CA GLU A 292 -27.62 16.29 4.89
C GLU A 292 -28.94 16.62 4.19
N ARG A 293 -28.92 16.92 2.87
CA ARG A 293 -30.16 17.05 2.08
C ARG A 293 -31.02 15.79 2.15
N GLY A 294 -30.40 14.61 1.99
CA GLY A 294 -31.11 13.33 2.12
C GLY A 294 -31.75 13.11 3.49
N ILE A 295 -31.12 13.57 4.57
CA ILE A 295 -31.73 13.55 5.91
C ILE A 295 -32.95 14.48 5.96
N ALA A 296 -32.79 15.73 5.52
CA ALA A 296 -33.85 16.74 5.55
C ALA A 296 -35.09 16.36 4.72
N GLU A 297 -34.90 15.67 3.60
CA GLU A 297 -35.98 15.15 2.75
C GLU A 297 -36.64 13.87 3.30
N GLY A 298 -36.14 13.33 4.41
CA GLY A 298 -36.64 12.08 5.01
C GLY A 298 -36.25 10.84 4.19
N LEU A 299 -35.21 10.91 3.36
CA LEU A 299 -34.76 9.79 2.53
C LEU A 299 -34.35 8.58 3.38
N HIS A 300 -33.81 8.81 4.57
CA HIS A 300 -33.37 7.76 5.50
C HIS A 300 -34.52 6.89 6.01
N LEU A 301 -35.75 7.40 5.95
CA LEU A 301 -36.98 6.68 6.31
C LEU A 301 -37.58 5.90 5.13
N ARG A 302 -37.19 6.21 3.89
CA ARG A 302 -37.83 5.70 2.66
C ARG A 302 -36.91 4.82 1.81
N ASN A 303 -35.60 5.08 1.86
CA ASN A 303 -34.59 4.33 1.11
C ASN A 303 -33.73 3.51 2.09
N VAL A 304 -33.76 2.18 1.93
CA VAL A 304 -33.06 1.24 2.83
C VAL A 304 -31.54 1.39 2.76
N GLY A 305 -30.97 1.63 1.58
CA GLY A 305 -29.53 1.82 1.41
C GLY A 305 -29.03 3.09 2.10
N PHE A 306 -29.76 4.21 1.92
CA PHE A 306 -29.44 5.45 2.59
C PHE A 306 -29.69 5.36 4.11
N GLY A 307 -30.81 4.77 4.55
CA GLY A 307 -31.08 4.53 5.98
C GLY A 307 -29.99 3.69 6.66
N THR A 308 -29.53 2.64 5.98
CA THR A 308 -28.38 1.82 6.41
C THR A 308 -27.11 2.67 6.56
N THR A 309 -26.83 3.51 5.56
CA THR A 309 -25.67 4.43 5.56
C THR A 309 -25.74 5.38 6.76
N VAL A 310 -26.92 5.93 7.06
CA VAL A 310 -27.14 6.83 8.20
C VAL A 310 -26.91 6.13 9.55
N LEU A 311 -27.40 4.90 9.72
CA LEU A 311 -27.14 4.12 10.93
C LEU A 311 -25.65 3.86 11.14
N LEU A 312 -24.90 3.55 10.08
CA LEU A 312 -23.45 3.36 10.17
C LEU A 312 -22.70 4.65 10.47
N VAL A 313 -23.11 5.78 9.88
CA VAL A 313 -22.58 7.11 10.20
C VAL A 313 -22.80 7.43 11.68
N CYS A 314 -24.01 7.16 12.21
CA CYS A 314 -24.30 7.32 13.63
C CYS A 314 -23.45 6.39 14.50
N ALA A 315 -23.31 5.13 14.11
CA ALA A 315 -22.47 4.14 14.81
C ALA A 315 -21.02 4.60 14.92
N ILE A 316 -20.45 5.16 13.86
CA ILE A 316 -19.08 5.67 13.86
C ILE A 316 -18.98 6.98 14.66
N GLY A 317 -19.91 7.93 14.43
CA GLY A 317 -19.94 9.22 15.14
C GLY A 317 -20.06 9.08 16.66
N SER A 318 -20.71 8.01 17.13
CA SER A 318 -20.90 7.68 18.54
C SER A 318 -19.62 7.66 19.38
N ARG A 319 -18.47 7.38 18.74
CA ARG A 319 -17.15 7.30 19.37
C ARG A 319 -16.69 8.58 20.01
N TRP A 320 -17.21 9.69 19.52
CA TRP A 320 -16.84 11.03 19.97
C TRP A 320 -18.01 11.74 20.65
N SER A 321 -19.12 11.04 20.89
CA SER A 321 -20.28 11.62 21.56
C SER A 321 -20.00 11.78 23.05
N MET A 322 -20.36 12.95 23.57
CA MET A 322 -20.35 13.25 25.01
C MET A 322 -21.76 13.12 25.63
N ASP A 323 -22.75 12.73 24.83
CA ASP A 323 -24.09 12.44 25.33
C ASP A 323 -24.02 11.26 26.32
N PRO A 324 -24.53 11.40 27.57
CA PRO A 324 -24.47 10.34 28.57
C PRO A 324 -25.02 9.00 28.09
N GLU A 325 -26.11 9.00 27.32
CA GLU A 325 -26.74 7.77 26.82
C GLU A 325 -25.83 6.99 25.87
N VAL A 326 -24.88 7.67 25.22
CA VAL A 326 -23.92 7.08 24.28
C VAL A 326 -22.57 6.84 24.96
N ALA A 327 -22.06 7.83 25.70
CA ALA A 327 -20.72 7.83 26.28
C ALA A 327 -20.55 6.75 27.36
N GLU A 328 -21.58 6.49 28.18
CA GLU A 328 -21.52 5.47 29.25
C GLU A 328 -21.31 4.05 28.70
N LYS A 329 -21.67 3.82 27.43
CA LYS A 329 -21.46 2.52 26.74
C LYS A 329 -19.98 2.25 26.44
N GLY A 330 -19.11 3.27 26.49
CA GLY A 330 -17.67 3.13 26.22
C GLY A 330 -17.39 2.48 24.86
N LEU A 331 -16.59 1.40 24.83
CA LEU A 331 -16.29 0.66 23.59
C LEU A 331 -17.51 0.01 22.92
N ALA A 332 -18.66 -0.03 23.60
CA ALA A 332 -19.92 -0.54 23.05
C ALA A 332 -20.76 0.53 22.35
N CYS A 333 -20.33 1.80 22.34
CA CYS A 333 -21.05 2.85 21.65
C CYS A 333 -21.23 2.51 20.15
N GLY A 334 -22.43 2.78 19.63
CA GLY A 334 -22.76 2.58 18.21
C GLY A 334 -23.19 1.18 17.80
N TRP A 335 -22.97 0.14 18.62
CA TRP A 335 -23.41 -1.22 18.28
C TRP A 335 -24.92 -1.36 18.09
N GLU A 336 -25.72 -0.57 18.81
CA GLU A 336 -27.18 -0.56 18.66
C GLU A 336 -27.67 -0.13 17.27
N TRP A 337 -26.87 0.68 16.55
CA TRP A 337 -27.15 1.06 15.17
C TRP A 337 -26.48 0.11 14.18
N PHE A 338 -25.27 -0.36 14.47
CA PHE A 338 -24.56 -1.33 13.63
C PHE A 338 -25.28 -2.70 13.55
N ASP A 339 -25.78 -3.22 14.68
CA ASP A 339 -26.44 -4.54 14.74
C ASP A 339 -27.75 -4.61 13.95
N GLN A 340 -28.36 -3.47 13.64
CA GLN A 340 -29.54 -3.41 12.77
C GLN A 340 -29.18 -3.72 11.30
N VAL A 341 -27.92 -3.53 10.92
CA VAL A 341 -27.44 -3.60 9.53
C VAL A 341 -26.27 -4.58 9.35
N SER A 342 -25.87 -5.31 10.39
CA SER A 342 -24.68 -6.17 10.40
C SER A 342 -24.75 -7.37 9.44
N ASP A 343 -25.96 -7.75 9.00
CA ASP A 343 -26.20 -8.79 8.00
C ASP A 343 -26.91 -8.15 6.79
N PRO A 344 -26.17 -7.56 5.84
CA PRO A 344 -26.78 -6.91 4.69
C PRO A 344 -27.44 -7.93 3.75
N GLY A 345 -27.10 -9.21 3.87
CA GLY A 345 -27.31 -10.21 2.83
C GLY A 345 -26.51 -9.89 1.56
N ILE A 346 -26.19 -10.91 0.76
CA ILE A 346 -25.66 -10.68 -0.58
C ILE A 346 -26.86 -10.56 -1.51
N SER A 347 -27.10 -9.36 -2.04
CA SER A 347 -28.11 -9.18 -3.10
C SER A 347 -27.61 -9.80 -4.40
N ILE A 348 -28.50 -10.46 -5.14
CA ILE A 348 -28.23 -10.93 -6.51
C ILE A 348 -28.40 -9.78 -7.51
N GLU A 349 -29.02 -8.67 -7.09
CA GLU A 349 -29.21 -7.48 -7.89
C GLU A 349 -27.90 -6.71 -8.07
N ARG A 350 -27.84 -5.89 -9.14
CA ARG A 350 -26.68 -5.05 -9.44
C ARG A 350 -26.38 -4.10 -8.28
N ALA A 351 -25.13 -4.08 -7.82
CA ALA A 351 -24.72 -3.22 -6.72
C ALA A 351 -24.90 -1.73 -7.05
N GLN A 352 -25.21 -0.95 -6.01
CA GLN A 352 -25.39 0.49 -6.04
C GLN A 352 -24.35 1.19 -5.16
N LEU A 353 -24.29 2.52 -5.25
CA LEU A 353 -23.35 3.33 -4.47
C LEU A 353 -23.47 3.07 -2.95
N TYR A 354 -24.70 2.92 -2.45
CA TYR A 354 -24.94 2.63 -1.04
C TYR A 354 -24.35 1.29 -0.59
N ASP A 355 -24.26 0.29 -1.46
CA ASP A 355 -23.63 -0.99 -1.11
C ASP A 355 -22.13 -0.81 -0.89
N LEU A 356 -21.45 -0.05 -1.76
CA LEU A 356 -20.02 0.24 -1.61
C LEU A 356 -19.77 1.09 -0.35
N GLN A 357 -20.61 2.10 -0.10
CA GLN A 357 -20.54 2.94 1.09
C GLN A 357 -20.78 2.12 2.37
N TYR A 358 -21.71 1.17 2.34
CA TYR A 358 -21.95 0.24 3.44
C TYR A 358 -20.67 -0.50 3.82
N TYR A 359 -19.98 -1.15 2.87
CA TYR A 359 -18.77 -1.91 3.19
C TYR A 359 -17.64 -1.00 3.71
N CYS A 360 -17.48 0.20 3.15
CA CYS A 360 -16.53 1.18 3.65
C CYS A 360 -16.80 1.52 5.12
N LEU A 361 -18.04 1.91 5.44
CA LEU A 361 -18.45 2.36 6.78
C LEU A 361 -18.47 1.21 7.79
N ALA A 362 -18.90 0.01 7.40
CA ALA A 362 -18.88 -1.16 8.26
C ALA A 362 -17.44 -1.50 8.70
N VAL A 363 -16.48 -1.45 7.77
CA VAL A 363 -15.06 -1.62 8.08
C VAL A 363 -14.54 -0.50 8.98
N GLN A 364 -14.92 0.76 8.75
CA GLN A 364 -14.54 1.88 9.62
C GLN A 364 -15.07 1.70 11.05
N PHE A 365 -16.33 1.28 11.21
CA PHE A 365 -16.91 1.01 12.51
C PHE A 365 -16.17 -0.13 13.22
N LEU A 366 -16.03 -1.29 12.57
CA LEU A 366 -15.43 -2.48 13.18
C LEU A 366 -13.94 -2.29 13.50
N SER A 367 -13.20 -1.54 12.69
CA SER A 367 -11.79 -1.22 12.95
C SER A 367 -11.59 -0.38 14.21
N GLY A 368 -12.59 0.44 14.56
CA GLY A 368 -12.59 1.24 15.80
C GLY A 368 -13.29 0.56 16.98
N SER A 369 -13.79 -0.67 16.84
CA SER A 369 -14.55 -1.38 17.87
C SER A 369 -13.79 -2.60 18.43
N ALA A 370 -14.40 -3.31 19.36
CA ALA A 370 -13.86 -4.56 19.92
C ALA A 370 -13.97 -5.77 18.96
N GLY A 371 -14.53 -5.60 17.76
CA GLY A 371 -14.79 -6.70 16.81
C GLY A 371 -14.18 -6.50 15.42
N PRO A 372 -12.87 -6.24 15.26
CA PRO A 372 -12.27 -6.07 13.93
C PRO A 372 -12.23 -7.37 13.11
N HIS A 373 -12.59 -8.51 13.71
CA HIS A 373 -12.65 -9.82 13.08
C HIS A 373 -13.69 -9.83 11.95
N GLY A 374 -13.21 -9.83 10.70
CA GLY A 374 -14.06 -9.82 9.50
C GLY A 374 -13.84 -8.60 8.60
N CYS A 375 -13.16 -7.54 9.06
CA CYS A 375 -12.90 -6.34 8.25
C CYS A 375 -12.25 -6.66 6.90
N TRP A 376 -11.23 -7.55 6.91
CA TRP A 376 -10.53 -7.98 5.69
C TRP A 376 -11.46 -8.72 4.72
N THR A 377 -12.42 -9.49 5.21
CA THR A 377 -13.39 -10.18 4.35
C THR A 377 -14.41 -9.17 3.80
N LEU A 378 -14.93 -8.28 4.64
CA LEU A 378 -15.91 -7.26 4.24
C LEU A 378 -15.37 -6.31 3.17
N VAL A 379 -14.13 -5.83 3.32
CA VAL A 379 -13.51 -4.97 2.30
C VAL A 379 -13.33 -5.74 0.97
N GLY A 380 -13.00 -7.04 1.05
CA GLY A 380 -12.92 -7.91 -0.13
C GLY A 380 -14.26 -8.03 -0.86
N VAL A 381 -15.39 -8.13 -0.13
CA VAL A 381 -16.73 -8.11 -0.74
C VAL A 381 -17.00 -6.76 -1.41
N GLY A 382 -16.74 -5.65 -0.71
CA GLY A 382 -16.93 -4.31 -1.27
C GLY A 382 -16.11 -4.09 -2.56
N LEU A 383 -14.86 -4.56 -2.61
CA LEU A 383 -14.03 -4.48 -3.81
C LEU A 383 -14.59 -5.33 -4.97
N ARG A 384 -15.15 -6.51 -4.68
CA ARG A 384 -15.79 -7.34 -5.72
C ARG A 384 -17.05 -6.68 -6.27
N LEU A 385 -17.85 -6.03 -5.43
CA LEU A 385 -19.00 -5.24 -5.90
C LEU A 385 -18.57 -4.02 -6.73
N ALA A 386 -17.50 -3.34 -6.33
CA ALA A 386 -16.93 -2.24 -7.13
C ALA A 386 -16.40 -2.73 -8.48
N GLN A 387 -15.87 -3.96 -8.55
CA GLN A 387 -15.50 -4.59 -9.82
C GLN A 387 -16.72 -4.91 -10.69
N ASP A 388 -17.75 -5.52 -10.11
CA ASP A 388 -18.98 -5.90 -10.79
C ASP A 388 -19.65 -4.71 -11.52
N ILE A 389 -19.68 -3.54 -10.88
CA ILE A 389 -20.28 -2.34 -11.48
C ILE A 389 -19.32 -1.51 -12.34
N GLY A 390 -18.04 -1.92 -12.43
CA GLY A 390 -17.03 -1.21 -13.21
C GLY A 390 -16.44 0.04 -12.55
N ALA A 391 -16.66 0.28 -11.25
CA ALA A 391 -16.19 1.48 -10.54
C ALA A 391 -14.65 1.59 -10.45
N HIS A 392 -13.94 0.50 -10.70
CA HIS A 392 -12.47 0.43 -10.75
C HIS A 392 -11.86 0.89 -12.09
N ARG A 393 -12.71 1.20 -13.10
CA ARG A 393 -12.25 1.55 -14.45
C ARG A 393 -12.44 3.02 -14.78
N ARG A 394 -11.50 3.58 -15.55
CA ARG A 394 -11.71 4.84 -16.28
C ARG A 394 -12.83 4.67 -17.30
N LYS A 395 -13.69 5.67 -17.41
CA LYS A 395 -14.70 5.72 -18.47
C LYS A 395 -14.03 6.13 -19.79
N ALA A 396 -14.47 5.52 -20.89
CA ALA A 396 -13.91 5.77 -22.23
C ALA A 396 -14.20 7.18 -22.78
N ARG A 397 -15.22 7.86 -22.27
CA ARG A 397 -15.57 9.24 -22.62
C ARG A 397 -15.24 10.16 -21.44
N ILE A 398 -14.66 11.32 -21.74
CA ILE A 398 -14.50 12.39 -20.77
C ILE A 398 -15.90 12.97 -20.51
N GLU A 399 -16.55 12.45 -19.47
CA GLU A 399 -17.82 12.98 -18.96
C GLU A 399 -17.52 14.09 -17.95
N ALA A 400 -18.37 15.11 -17.91
CA ALA A 400 -18.30 16.11 -16.84
C ALA A 400 -18.49 15.41 -15.49
N PRO A 401 -17.75 15.84 -14.45
CA PRO A 401 -17.88 15.26 -13.12
C PRO A 401 -19.31 15.44 -12.59
N THR A 402 -19.80 14.41 -11.93
CA THR A 402 -21.10 14.41 -11.25
C THR A 402 -20.91 13.98 -9.81
N VAL A 403 -21.87 14.36 -8.94
CA VAL A 403 -21.85 13.96 -7.52
C VAL A 403 -21.73 12.44 -7.39
N GLU A 404 -22.55 11.70 -8.15
CA GLU A 404 -22.56 10.24 -8.12
C GLU A 404 -21.24 9.63 -8.62
N SER A 405 -20.69 10.12 -9.75
CA SER A 405 -19.44 9.59 -10.29
C SER A 405 -18.25 9.81 -9.35
N GLU A 406 -18.15 10.98 -8.73
CA GLU A 406 -17.10 11.25 -7.75
C GLU A 406 -17.30 10.46 -6.44
N LEU A 407 -18.54 10.20 -6.02
CA LEU A 407 -18.81 9.35 -4.86
C LEU A 407 -18.44 7.88 -5.11
N TYR A 408 -18.71 7.33 -6.29
CA TYR A 408 -18.24 5.99 -6.66
C TYR A 408 -16.71 5.91 -6.66
N LYS A 409 -16.05 6.94 -7.19
CA LYS A 409 -14.58 7.05 -7.19
C LYS A 409 -14.02 7.12 -5.76
N ARG A 410 -14.60 7.96 -4.90
CA ARG A 410 -14.24 8.06 -3.47
C ARG A 410 -14.43 6.71 -2.77
N ALA A 411 -15.57 6.05 -2.95
CA ALA A 411 -15.85 4.74 -2.34
C ALA A 411 -14.85 3.66 -2.78
N PHE A 412 -14.55 3.57 -4.08
CA PHE A 412 -13.54 2.63 -4.59
C PHE A 412 -12.16 2.86 -3.94
N TRP A 413 -11.68 4.10 -3.90
CA TRP A 413 -10.37 4.39 -3.32
C TRP A 413 -10.32 4.19 -1.81
N VAL A 414 -11.43 4.41 -1.09
CA VAL A 414 -11.52 4.12 0.34
C VAL A 414 -11.38 2.61 0.56
N LEU A 415 -12.09 1.79 -0.22
CA LEU A 415 -11.95 0.32 -0.16
C LEU A 415 -10.52 -0.13 -0.45
N VAL A 416 -9.86 0.44 -1.47
CA VAL A 416 -8.46 0.10 -1.80
C VAL A 416 -7.50 0.43 -0.66
N CYS A 417 -7.64 1.61 -0.03
CA CYS A 417 -6.79 1.99 1.11
C CYS A 417 -7.06 1.09 2.33
N GLN A 418 -8.32 0.76 2.60
CA GLN A 418 -8.70 -0.15 3.69
C GLN A 418 -8.16 -1.57 3.46
N ASP A 419 -8.29 -2.11 2.25
CA ASP A 419 -7.79 -3.45 1.90
C ASP A 419 -6.28 -3.54 2.13
N ARG A 420 -5.51 -2.57 1.64
CA ARG A 420 -4.05 -2.56 1.76
C ARG A 420 -3.59 -2.41 3.22
N THR A 421 -4.20 -1.50 3.98
CA THR A 421 -3.85 -1.30 5.39
C THR A 421 -4.22 -2.50 6.26
N LEU A 422 -5.40 -3.10 6.05
CA LEU A 422 -5.81 -4.33 6.75
C LEU A 422 -4.90 -5.49 6.40
N SER A 423 -4.65 -5.71 5.11
CA SER A 423 -3.76 -6.74 4.58
C SER A 423 -2.35 -6.63 5.17
N ALA A 424 -1.79 -5.42 5.24
CA ALA A 424 -0.52 -5.16 5.89
C ALA A 424 -0.56 -5.49 7.39
N GLY A 425 -1.61 -5.07 8.11
CA GLY A 425 -1.71 -5.26 9.56
C GLY A 425 -1.81 -6.74 9.99
N ILE A 426 -2.53 -7.56 9.22
CA ILE A 426 -2.79 -8.97 9.56
C ILE A 426 -1.96 -9.97 8.76
N GLY A 427 -1.10 -9.52 7.85
CA GLY A 427 -0.22 -10.43 7.13
C GLY A 427 -0.85 -11.11 5.91
N ARG A 428 -1.93 -10.58 5.35
CA ARG A 428 -2.68 -11.23 4.26
C ARG A 428 -2.46 -10.54 2.91
N PRO A 429 -2.69 -11.23 1.78
CA PRO A 429 -2.65 -10.60 0.46
C PRO A 429 -3.76 -9.56 0.28
N CYS A 430 -3.46 -8.50 -0.47
CA CYS A 430 -4.47 -7.55 -0.95
C CYS A 430 -5.38 -8.20 -1.99
N ALA A 431 -6.64 -7.77 -2.05
CA ALA A 431 -7.62 -8.31 -2.99
C ALA A 431 -7.38 -7.86 -4.44
N LEU A 432 -6.86 -6.64 -4.64
CA LEU A 432 -6.53 -6.07 -5.95
C LEU A 432 -5.04 -5.73 -6.06
N GLN A 433 -4.46 -6.00 -7.22
CA GLN A 433 -3.14 -5.55 -7.64
C GLN A 433 -3.22 -4.22 -8.38
N TYR A 434 -2.08 -3.57 -8.58
CA TYR A 434 -2.01 -2.28 -9.27
C TYR A 434 -2.52 -2.38 -10.71
N GLU A 435 -2.30 -3.52 -11.36
CA GLU A 435 -2.70 -3.78 -12.74
C GLU A 435 -4.21 -4.06 -12.90
N ASP A 436 -4.96 -4.21 -11.80
CA ASP A 436 -6.38 -4.58 -11.83
C ASP A 436 -7.33 -3.38 -11.94
N PHE A 437 -6.82 -2.14 -11.90
CA PHE A 437 -7.62 -0.92 -11.99
C PHE A 437 -6.87 0.19 -12.74
N ASP A 438 -7.61 1.08 -13.39
CA ASP A 438 -7.05 2.23 -14.09
C ASP A 438 -7.72 3.56 -13.68
N LEU A 439 -8.60 3.55 -12.67
CA LEU A 439 -9.37 4.73 -12.20
C LEU A 439 -8.49 5.94 -11.84
N ASP A 440 -8.98 7.15 -12.13
CA ASP A 440 -8.34 8.40 -11.69
C ASP A 440 -8.48 8.67 -10.19
N LEU A 441 -7.56 9.46 -9.64
CA LEU A 441 -7.67 9.96 -8.27
C LEU A 441 -8.91 10.84 -8.11
N PRO A 442 -9.50 10.91 -6.89
CA PRO A 442 -10.60 11.83 -6.58
C PRO A 442 -10.25 13.28 -6.91
N LEU A 443 -11.25 14.05 -7.36
CA LEU A 443 -11.07 15.48 -7.57
C LEU A 443 -10.69 16.16 -6.26
N GLN A 444 -9.64 17.00 -6.31
CA GLN A 444 -9.21 17.83 -5.18
C GLN A 444 -10.08 19.08 -5.07
N VAL A 445 -11.38 18.86 -4.85
CA VAL A 445 -12.39 19.91 -4.72
C VAL A 445 -13.21 19.61 -3.48
N ASP A 446 -13.29 20.59 -2.59
CA ASP A 446 -14.05 20.46 -1.35
C ASP A 446 -15.55 20.40 -1.65
N ASP A 447 -16.29 19.67 -0.82
CA ASP A 447 -17.71 19.36 -1.01
C ASP A 447 -18.58 20.62 -1.25
N GLU A 448 -18.27 21.73 -0.58
CA GLU A 448 -19.00 23.00 -0.70
C GLU A 448 -18.95 23.62 -2.12
N TYR A 449 -18.01 23.18 -2.97
CA TYR A 449 -17.83 23.71 -4.33
C TYR A 449 -18.39 22.79 -5.43
N TRP A 450 -19.01 21.67 -5.08
CA TRP A 450 -19.59 20.75 -6.07
C TRP A 450 -20.81 21.37 -6.76
N ASP A 451 -21.68 22.00 -5.97
CA ASP A 451 -22.92 22.65 -6.43
C ASP A 451 -22.74 24.18 -6.66
N HIS A 452 -21.50 24.67 -6.82
CA HIS A 452 -21.25 26.10 -7.03
C HIS A 452 -21.91 26.60 -8.33
N PRO A 453 -22.70 27.70 -8.30
CA PRO A 453 -23.59 28.08 -9.40
C PRO A 453 -22.85 28.40 -10.71
N THR A 454 -21.62 28.91 -10.65
CA THR A 454 -20.85 29.31 -11.83
C THR A 454 -19.62 28.45 -12.12
N HIS A 455 -19.16 27.68 -11.13
CA HIS A 455 -17.89 26.94 -11.17
C HIS A 455 -18.03 25.60 -10.43
N PRO A 456 -18.98 24.74 -10.82
CA PRO A 456 -19.21 23.47 -10.15
C PRO A 456 -17.98 22.58 -10.30
N PHE A 457 -17.65 21.83 -9.25
CA PHE A 457 -16.46 20.95 -9.21
C PHE A 457 -15.14 21.70 -9.46
N GLN A 458 -15.03 22.95 -9.00
CA GLN A 458 -13.81 23.73 -9.10
C GLN A 458 -13.37 24.26 -7.73
N GLN A 459 -12.15 23.93 -7.33
CA GLN A 459 -11.56 24.46 -6.11
C GLN A 459 -11.14 25.92 -6.32
N PRO A 460 -11.45 26.84 -5.39
CA PRO A 460 -11.01 28.23 -5.49
C PRO A 460 -9.49 28.38 -5.54
N ALA A 461 -9.01 29.33 -6.33
CA ALA A 461 -7.58 29.64 -6.44
C ALA A 461 -6.99 30.03 -5.06
N GLY A 462 -5.85 29.45 -4.72
CA GLY A 462 -5.16 29.70 -3.44
C GLY A 462 -5.76 28.98 -2.23
N LYS A 463 -6.88 28.25 -2.37
CA LYS A 463 -7.46 27.43 -1.30
C LYS A 463 -7.05 25.95 -1.47
N PRO A 464 -6.21 25.38 -0.61
CA PRO A 464 -5.90 23.95 -0.67
C PRO A 464 -7.16 23.12 -0.39
N SER A 465 -7.30 21.97 -1.04
CA SER A 465 -8.43 21.06 -0.81
C SER A 465 -8.14 20.06 0.31
N VAL A 466 -9.15 19.81 1.14
CA VAL A 466 -9.14 18.76 2.17
C VAL A 466 -8.95 17.37 1.55
N ILE A 467 -9.37 17.16 0.30
CA ILE A 467 -9.20 15.88 -0.41
C ILE A 467 -7.74 15.60 -0.79
N ALA A 468 -6.87 16.63 -0.81
CA ALA A 468 -5.46 16.47 -1.15
C ALA A 468 -4.74 15.44 -0.25
N ALA A 469 -5.10 15.37 1.04
CA ALA A 469 -4.54 14.39 1.97
C ALA A 469 -4.90 12.96 1.57
N PHE A 470 -6.15 12.72 1.17
CA PHE A 470 -6.61 11.41 0.73
C PHE A 470 -5.92 10.98 -0.57
N ASN A 471 -5.73 11.89 -1.53
CA ASN A 471 -4.98 11.59 -2.74
C ASN A 471 -3.52 11.21 -2.43
N ARG A 472 -2.87 11.90 -1.48
CA ARG A 472 -1.52 11.52 -1.04
C ARG A 472 -1.50 10.18 -0.33
N LEU A 473 -2.52 9.86 0.46
CA LEU A 473 -2.69 8.55 1.08
C LEU A 473 -2.83 7.43 0.04
N ILE A 474 -3.61 7.62 -1.02
CA ILE A 474 -3.75 6.65 -2.12
C ILE A 474 -2.38 6.35 -2.74
N LEU A 475 -1.59 7.39 -3.02
CA LEU A 475 -0.24 7.24 -3.58
C LEU A 475 0.71 6.54 -2.62
N LEU A 476 0.66 6.83 -1.33
CA LEU A 476 1.44 6.11 -0.31
C LEU A 476 1.05 4.63 -0.27
N ASN A 477 -0.25 4.34 -0.42
CA ASN A 477 -0.76 2.97 -0.46
C ASN A 477 -0.29 2.20 -1.70
N HIS A 478 0.08 2.84 -2.82
CA HIS A 478 0.74 2.15 -3.94
C HIS A 478 2.10 1.60 -3.52
N ILE A 479 2.88 2.41 -2.79
CA ILE A 479 4.17 1.99 -2.24
C ILE A 479 3.95 0.85 -1.24
N LEU A 480 2.95 0.96 -0.36
CA LEU A 480 2.57 -0.11 0.58
C LEU A 480 2.29 -1.44 -0.13
N ALA A 481 1.45 -1.44 -1.16
CA ALA A 481 1.11 -2.64 -1.90
C ALA A 481 2.34 -3.26 -2.57
N TYR A 482 3.20 -2.42 -3.15
CA TYR A 482 4.47 -2.86 -3.73
C TYR A 482 5.41 -3.45 -2.67
N SER A 483 5.54 -2.82 -1.48
CA SER A 483 6.32 -3.37 -0.36
C SER A 483 5.80 -4.73 0.10
N LEU A 484 4.48 -4.92 0.18
CA LEU A 484 3.88 -6.22 0.55
C LEU A 484 4.22 -7.30 -0.47
N LYS A 485 4.08 -6.99 -1.77
CA LYS A 485 4.37 -7.93 -2.86
C LYS A 485 5.85 -8.29 -2.94
N THR A 486 6.73 -7.34 -2.66
CA THR A 486 8.19 -7.51 -2.80
C THR A 486 8.83 -8.15 -1.55
N LEU A 487 8.44 -7.71 -0.36
CA LEU A 487 9.08 -8.12 0.90
C LEU A 487 8.40 -9.30 1.60
N TYR A 488 7.09 -9.47 1.43
CA TYR A 488 6.27 -10.34 2.26
C TYR A 488 5.51 -11.43 1.49
N SER A 489 5.68 -11.55 0.16
CA SER A 489 5.04 -12.63 -0.59
C SER A 489 5.58 -13.99 -0.17
N ILE A 490 4.67 -14.99 -0.10
CA ILE A 490 4.99 -16.39 0.26
C ILE A 490 6.06 -16.91 -0.70
N ASN A 491 5.76 -16.78 -1.98
CA ASN A 491 6.73 -16.96 -3.04
C ASN A 491 7.31 -15.58 -3.36
N LYS A 492 8.45 -15.24 -2.74
CA LYS A 492 9.23 -14.03 -3.08
C LYS A 492 9.39 -13.97 -4.59
N MET A 493 9.39 -12.77 -5.21
CA MET A 493 9.60 -12.54 -6.66
C MET A 493 11.01 -12.93 -7.16
N ARG A 494 11.54 -14.03 -6.64
CA ARG A 494 12.83 -14.65 -6.92
C ARG A 494 12.93 -15.12 -8.39
N TRP A 495 11.81 -15.24 -9.11
CA TRP A 495 11.79 -15.52 -10.55
C TRP A 495 12.03 -14.30 -11.44
N LEU A 496 11.78 -13.08 -10.97
CA LEU A 496 12.23 -11.87 -11.69
C LEU A 496 13.76 -11.74 -11.60
N PHE A 497 14.35 -12.30 -10.54
CA PHE A 497 15.80 -12.27 -10.28
C PHE A 497 16.35 -13.65 -9.88
N PRO A 498 16.35 -14.67 -10.77
CA PRO A 498 16.75 -16.05 -10.45
C PRO A 498 18.18 -16.18 -9.91
N THR A 499 19.04 -15.20 -10.21
CA THR A 499 20.47 -15.19 -9.93
C THR A 499 20.88 -14.34 -8.71
N TYR A 500 19.97 -13.59 -8.08
CA TYR A 500 20.37 -12.66 -7.01
C TYR A 500 20.17 -13.25 -5.61
N GLU A 501 21.20 -13.94 -5.14
CA GLU A 501 21.56 -13.89 -3.72
C GLU A 501 21.68 -12.39 -3.35
N ARG A 502 20.94 -11.90 -2.34
CA ARG A 502 20.85 -10.47 -1.92
C ARG A 502 19.92 -9.53 -2.73
N TRP A 503 18.78 -10.02 -3.23
CA TRP A 503 17.73 -9.15 -3.79
C TRP A 503 17.29 -8.00 -2.84
N GLU A 504 17.42 -8.21 -1.53
CA GLU A 504 17.10 -7.24 -0.46
C GLU A 504 17.97 -5.97 -0.56
N GLU A 505 19.21 -6.09 -1.02
CA GLU A 505 20.14 -4.97 -1.25
C GLU A 505 19.68 -4.04 -2.38
N HIS A 506 18.74 -4.47 -3.22
CA HIS A 506 18.16 -3.68 -4.32
C HIS A 506 16.75 -3.19 -3.98
N ALA A 507 15.89 -4.08 -3.48
CA ALA A 507 14.49 -3.77 -3.21
C ALA A 507 14.29 -2.71 -2.12
N VAL A 508 15.10 -2.74 -1.04
CA VAL A 508 14.95 -1.79 0.07
C VAL A 508 15.35 -0.37 -0.34
N PRO A 509 16.52 -0.12 -0.96
CA PRO A 509 16.85 1.22 -1.45
C PRO A 509 15.85 1.80 -2.46
N GLU A 510 15.28 0.97 -3.33
CA GLU A 510 14.22 1.40 -4.26
C GLU A 510 12.95 1.83 -3.51
N LEU A 511 12.53 1.07 -2.51
CA LEU A 511 11.40 1.41 -1.66
C LEU A 511 11.64 2.68 -0.84
N ASP A 512 12.85 2.86 -0.30
CA ASP A 512 13.26 4.08 0.41
C ASP A 512 13.27 5.29 -0.52
N SER A 513 13.78 5.13 -1.75
CA SER A 513 13.74 6.19 -2.77
C SER A 513 12.31 6.57 -3.13
N ALA A 514 11.40 5.59 -3.29
CA ALA A 514 10.00 5.85 -3.57
C ALA A 514 9.32 6.59 -2.41
N LEU A 515 9.60 6.20 -1.16
CA LEU A 515 9.12 6.89 0.04
C LEU A 515 9.61 8.34 0.11
N ASN A 516 10.90 8.57 -0.13
CA ASN A 516 11.49 9.91 -0.08
C ASN A 516 10.90 10.81 -1.16
N ASN A 517 10.76 10.31 -2.39
CA ASN A 517 10.09 11.03 -3.47
C ASN A 517 8.63 11.37 -3.12
N TRP A 518 7.89 10.42 -2.54
CA TRP A 518 6.53 10.70 -2.08
C TRP A 518 6.50 11.80 -1.01
N HIS A 519 7.45 11.79 -0.07
CA HIS A 519 7.55 12.77 1.01
C HIS A 519 7.89 14.18 0.47
N GLU A 520 8.77 14.30 -0.52
CA GLU A 520 9.11 15.57 -1.18
C GLU A 520 7.91 16.22 -1.87
N GLN A 521 6.97 15.41 -2.38
CA GLN A 521 5.77 15.88 -3.05
C GLN A 521 4.61 16.23 -2.10
N ILE A 522 4.80 16.17 -0.78
CA ILE A 522 3.77 16.60 0.18
C ILE A 522 3.56 18.12 0.04
N PRO A 523 2.32 18.58 -0.26
CA PRO A 523 2.01 20.01 -0.33
C PRO A 523 2.26 20.73 1.00
N ASP A 524 2.59 22.03 0.93
CA ASP A 524 2.93 22.83 2.11
C ASP A 524 1.88 22.80 3.23
N HIS A 525 0.59 22.70 2.88
CA HIS A 525 -0.49 22.63 3.85
C HIS A 525 -0.61 21.27 4.58
N LEU A 526 0.04 20.22 4.07
CA LEU A 526 0.05 18.88 4.66
C LEU A 526 1.40 18.48 5.26
N ARG A 527 2.45 19.28 5.05
CA ARG A 527 3.73 19.08 5.72
C ARG A 527 3.58 19.19 7.23
N TRP A 528 4.29 18.32 7.95
CA TRP A 528 4.35 18.35 9.40
C TRP A 528 4.77 19.73 9.91
N ASP A 529 3.86 20.36 10.64
CA ASP A 529 4.06 21.62 11.35
C ASP A 529 3.26 21.56 12.65
N PRO A 530 3.93 21.50 13.82
CA PRO A 530 3.24 21.43 15.12
C PRO A 530 2.43 22.70 15.42
N THR A 531 2.76 23.82 14.77
CA THR A 531 2.12 25.13 14.97
C THR A 531 0.96 25.40 14.02
N ARG A 532 0.65 24.45 13.12
CA ARG A 532 -0.40 24.60 12.12
C ARG A 532 -1.74 24.95 12.76
N LYS A 533 -2.29 26.11 12.37
CA LYS A 533 -3.53 26.66 12.92
C LYS A 533 -4.78 25.94 12.44
N ASP A 534 -4.82 25.58 11.17
CA ASP A 534 -5.95 24.85 10.60
C ASP A 534 -6.04 23.44 11.24
N PRO A 535 -7.14 23.12 11.94
CA PRO A 535 -7.25 21.87 12.68
C PRO A 535 -7.41 20.65 11.77
N ILE A 536 -8.05 20.81 10.61
CA ILE A 536 -8.27 19.71 9.65
C ILE A 536 -6.93 19.34 9.01
N PHE A 537 -6.22 20.32 8.46
CA PHE A 537 -4.92 20.06 7.84
C PHE A 537 -3.86 19.63 8.86
N PHE A 538 -3.93 20.10 10.11
CA PHE A 538 -3.08 19.59 11.18
C PHE A 538 -3.36 18.09 11.44
N ALA A 539 -4.63 17.71 11.61
CA ALA A 539 -5.01 16.33 11.85
C ALA A 539 -4.67 15.40 10.68
N GLN A 540 -4.93 15.85 9.44
CA GLN A 540 -4.55 15.13 8.22
C GLN A 540 -3.03 14.98 8.09
N SER A 541 -2.26 16.03 8.38
CA SER A 541 -0.80 16.00 8.36
C SER A 541 -0.26 14.94 9.33
N VAL A 542 -0.73 14.94 10.59
CA VAL A 542 -0.33 13.92 11.58
C VAL A 542 -0.63 12.51 11.07
N ALA A 543 -1.86 12.25 10.60
CA ALA A 543 -2.23 10.93 10.09
C ALA A 543 -1.36 10.50 8.90
N LEU A 544 -1.11 11.41 7.94
CA LEU A 544 -0.31 11.14 6.75
C LEU A 544 1.13 10.75 7.10
N HIS A 545 1.76 11.50 8.01
CA HIS A 545 3.12 11.21 8.47
C HIS A 545 3.19 9.95 9.34
N CYS A 546 2.16 9.65 10.14
CA CYS A 546 2.05 8.39 10.88
C CYS A 546 1.99 7.17 9.95
N TRP A 547 1.20 7.24 8.87
CA TRP A 547 1.17 6.18 7.85
C TRP A 547 2.50 6.05 7.11
N TYR A 548 3.15 7.17 6.78
CA TYR A 548 4.49 7.18 6.17
C TYR A 548 5.51 6.43 7.04
N HIS A 549 5.60 6.78 8.33
CA HIS A 549 6.54 6.12 9.24
C HIS A 549 6.17 4.66 9.52
N SER A 550 4.89 4.31 9.48
CA SER A 550 4.45 2.91 9.58
C SER A 550 4.92 2.09 8.40
N LEU A 551 4.84 2.64 7.18
CA LEU A 551 5.36 2.00 5.99
C LEU A 551 6.89 1.90 6.01
N GLN A 552 7.58 2.93 6.50
CA GLN A 552 9.03 2.87 6.74
C GLN A 552 9.40 1.73 7.71
N ILE A 553 8.69 1.59 8.83
CA ILE A 553 8.85 0.45 9.76
C ILE A 553 8.55 -0.87 9.03
N LEU A 554 7.49 -0.93 8.23
CA LEU A 554 7.10 -2.12 7.48
C LEU A 554 8.22 -2.56 6.50
N ILE A 555 8.90 -1.62 5.84
CA ILE A 555 9.97 -1.93 4.88
C ILE A 555 11.21 -2.48 5.60
N HIS A 556 11.61 -1.86 6.71
CA HIS A 556 12.86 -2.20 7.38
C HIS A 556 12.76 -3.32 8.42
N ARG A 557 11.57 -3.59 8.98
CA ARG A 557 11.44 -4.55 10.08
C ARG A 557 11.90 -5.99 9.77
N PRO A 558 11.81 -6.55 8.54
CA PRO A 558 12.32 -7.90 8.27
C PRO A 558 13.81 -8.05 8.53
N PHE A 559 14.54 -6.92 8.50
CA PHE A 559 15.99 -6.87 8.63
C PHE A 559 16.43 -6.53 10.05
N ILE A 560 15.51 -6.34 11.00
CA ILE A 560 15.89 -6.09 12.40
C ILE A 560 16.66 -7.31 12.93
N PRO A 561 17.83 -7.12 13.57
CA PRO A 561 18.74 -8.22 13.93
C PRO A 561 18.11 -9.29 14.82
N MET A 562 17.04 -8.92 15.52
CA MET A 562 16.35 -9.75 16.50
C MET A 562 15.22 -10.59 15.89
N LEU A 563 14.95 -10.42 14.59
CA LEU A 563 13.91 -11.14 13.86
C LEU A 563 14.48 -12.12 12.82
N GLY A 564 15.80 -12.17 12.63
CA GLY A 564 16.42 -12.97 11.58
C GLY A 564 17.93 -13.16 11.77
N LYS A 565 18.60 -13.69 10.73
CA LYS A 565 20.06 -13.83 10.70
C LYS A 565 20.70 -12.43 10.68
N SER A 566 21.87 -12.28 11.30
CA SER A 566 22.64 -11.03 11.24
C SER A 566 22.97 -10.70 9.78
N THR A 567 22.31 -9.68 9.24
CA THR A 567 22.58 -9.12 7.91
C THR A 567 23.36 -7.81 8.05
N PRO A 568 24.15 -7.41 7.04
CA PRO A 568 24.82 -6.10 7.04
C PRO A 568 23.86 -4.91 7.24
N MET A 569 22.57 -5.10 6.93
CA MET A 569 21.52 -4.07 7.03
C MET A 569 20.84 -3.99 8.40
N ALA A 570 21.23 -4.84 9.36
CA ALA A 570 20.48 -5.01 10.59
C ALA A 570 20.54 -3.79 11.52
N LEU A 571 21.72 -3.23 11.74
CA LEU A 571 21.89 -2.01 12.55
C LEU A 571 21.23 -0.77 11.91
N PRO A 572 21.44 -0.48 10.60
CA PRO A 572 20.72 0.60 9.92
C PRO A 572 19.19 0.47 10.01
N SER A 573 18.66 -0.73 9.77
CA SER A 573 17.21 -0.96 9.76
C SER A 573 16.57 -0.76 11.13
N LEU A 574 17.23 -1.21 12.20
CA LEU A 574 16.78 -0.96 13.57
C LEU A 574 16.80 0.54 13.91
N ALA A 575 17.86 1.26 13.53
CA ALA A 575 17.95 2.70 13.75
C ALA A 575 16.85 3.47 13.01
N ILE A 576 16.59 3.10 11.75
CA ILE A 576 15.52 3.69 10.92
C ILE A 576 14.14 3.44 11.56
N CYS A 577 13.82 2.19 11.90
CA CYS A 577 12.55 1.85 12.55
C CYS A 577 12.36 2.62 13.87
N THR A 578 13.41 2.71 14.67
CA THR A 578 13.36 3.41 15.97
C THR A 578 13.16 4.91 15.77
N SER A 579 13.85 5.54 14.81
CA SER A 579 13.65 6.96 14.47
C SER A 579 12.23 7.24 13.99
N ALA A 580 11.71 6.41 13.09
CA ALA A 580 10.34 6.49 12.59
C ALA A 580 9.31 6.36 13.74
N ALA A 581 9.51 5.39 14.63
CA ALA A 581 8.64 5.16 15.78
C ALA A 581 8.65 6.33 16.79
N ARG A 582 9.83 6.91 17.09
CA ARG A 582 9.93 8.11 17.96
C ARG A 582 9.24 9.32 17.35
N THR A 583 9.39 9.52 16.04
CA THR A 583 8.76 10.64 15.33
C THR A 583 7.24 10.50 15.34
N CYS A 584 6.72 9.30 15.05
CA CYS A 584 5.30 8.96 15.16
C CYS A 584 4.76 9.26 16.58
N ALA A 585 5.43 8.75 17.63
CA ALA A 585 5.04 8.97 19.02
C ALA A 585 4.98 10.47 19.39
N ASN A 586 5.97 11.26 18.94
CA ASN A 586 6.01 12.69 19.20
C ASN A 586 4.88 13.45 18.50
N MET A 587 4.57 13.13 17.24
CA MET A 587 3.50 13.80 16.49
C MET A 587 2.13 13.53 17.14
N VAL A 588 1.88 12.30 17.56
CA VAL A 588 0.62 11.92 18.22
C VAL A 588 0.52 12.50 19.63
N ASP A 589 1.63 12.62 20.37
CA ASP A 589 1.63 13.33 21.66
C ASP A 589 1.30 14.82 21.48
N VAL A 590 1.85 15.49 20.46
CA VAL A 590 1.50 16.87 20.12
C VAL A 590 0.02 16.98 19.74
N GLN A 591 -0.50 16.04 18.95
CA GLN A 591 -1.93 16.02 18.62
C GLN A 591 -2.79 15.85 19.87
N ARG A 592 -2.46 14.89 20.73
CA ARG A 592 -3.14 14.63 22.01
C ARG A 592 -3.12 15.84 22.94
N GLN A 593 -2.01 16.57 23.01
CA GLN A 593 -1.91 17.79 23.81
C GLN A 593 -2.83 18.91 23.29
N ARG A 594 -3.06 18.97 21.97
CA ARG A 594 -3.93 19.98 21.35
C ARG A 594 -5.40 19.62 21.39
N THR A 595 -5.75 18.36 21.15
CA THR A 595 -7.14 17.91 21.00
C THR A 595 -7.66 17.16 22.23
N GLY A 596 -6.82 16.98 23.26
CA GLY A 596 -7.12 16.11 24.39
C GLY A 596 -6.99 14.63 24.04
N ASN A 597 -7.52 13.76 24.90
CA ASN A 597 -7.51 12.30 24.72
C ASN A 597 -8.55 11.80 23.69
N VAL A 598 -8.80 12.58 22.64
CA VAL A 598 -9.74 12.22 21.56
C VAL A 598 -9.11 11.11 20.71
N PRO A 599 -9.73 9.92 20.61
CA PRO A 599 -9.17 8.84 19.81
C PRO A 599 -9.18 9.18 18.32
N VAL A 600 -8.06 8.95 17.64
CA VAL A 600 -7.96 9.09 16.19
C VAL A 600 -7.72 7.71 15.57
N ILE A 601 -8.80 7.08 15.13
CA ILE A 601 -8.80 5.70 14.63
C ILE A 601 -7.89 5.53 13.41
N ALA A 602 -7.78 6.57 12.57
CA ALA A 602 -7.03 6.55 11.30
C ALA A 602 -5.56 6.11 11.46
N HIS A 603 -4.86 6.57 12.50
CA HIS A 603 -3.45 6.26 12.74
C HIS A 603 -3.19 5.41 13.99
N LEU A 604 -4.23 4.86 14.62
CA LEU A 604 -4.09 3.99 15.78
C LEU A 604 -3.18 2.77 15.50
N PRO A 605 -3.26 2.08 14.34
CA PRO A 605 -2.33 1.00 14.01
C PRO A 605 -0.87 1.47 13.92
N SER A 606 -0.64 2.70 13.46
CA SER A 606 0.69 3.32 13.36
C SER A 606 1.32 3.58 14.72
N VAL A 607 0.51 4.03 15.68
CA VAL A 607 0.95 4.26 17.06
C VAL A 607 1.26 2.95 17.74
N PHE A 608 0.38 1.95 17.56
CA PHE A 608 0.56 0.61 18.12
C PHE A 608 1.88 -0.03 17.67
N ILE A 609 2.17 -0.03 16.36
CA ILE A 609 3.41 -0.60 15.85
C ILE A 609 4.65 0.18 16.31
N SER A 610 4.54 1.51 16.40
CA SER A 610 5.61 2.38 16.90
C SER A 610 5.93 2.07 18.37
N GLY A 611 4.92 1.89 19.22
CA GLY A 611 5.08 1.47 20.61
C GLY A 611 5.82 0.14 20.75
N ILE A 612 5.51 -0.84 19.90
CA ILE A 612 6.21 -2.13 19.89
C ILE A 612 7.69 -1.97 19.50
N VAL A 613 7.98 -1.19 18.45
CA VAL A 613 9.37 -0.93 18.01
C VAL A 613 10.18 -0.23 19.11
N LEU A 614 9.58 0.74 19.81
CA LEU A 614 10.23 1.43 20.93
C LEU A 614 10.49 0.47 22.10
N LEU A 615 9.54 -0.41 22.41
CA LEU A 615 9.72 -1.46 23.42
C LEU A 615 10.87 -2.40 23.05
N LEU A 616 10.92 -2.85 21.79
CA LEU A 616 12.02 -3.67 21.28
C LEU A 616 13.37 -2.97 21.47
N ASN A 617 13.46 -1.68 21.14
CA ASN A 617 14.68 -0.89 21.32
C ASN A 617 15.08 -0.78 22.81
N VAL A 618 14.12 -0.60 23.72
CA VAL A 618 14.38 -0.60 25.18
C VAL A 618 14.97 -1.93 25.65
N TRP A 619 14.36 -3.06 25.27
CA TRP A 619 14.82 -4.38 25.72
C TRP A 619 16.16 -4.78 25.08
N SER A 620 16.33 -4.49 23.79
CA SER A 620 17.60 -4.68 23.07
C SER A 620 18.73 -3.92 23.75
N GLY A 621 18.48 -2.65 24.07
CA GLY A 621 19.42 -1.79 24.77
C GLY A 621 19.84 -2.27 26.15
N LYS A 622 18.88 -2.78 26.94
CA LYS A 622 19.16 -3.38 28.25
C LYS A 622 20.06 -4.62 28.12
N ARG A 623 19.75 -5.50 27.17
CA ARG A 623 20.51 -6.74 26.94
C ARG A 623 21.95 -6.47 26.48
N SER A 624 22.14 -5.49 25.60
CA SER A 624 23.48 -5.17 25.07
C SER A 624 24.31 -4.26 25.98
N GLY A 625 23.74 -3.71 27.06
CA GLY A 625 24.41 -2.73 27.93
C GLY A 625 24.75 -1.41 27.22
N LEU A 626 24.15 -1.14 26.05
CA LEU A 626 24.52 -0.05 25.13
C LEU A 626 23.57 1.16 25.15
N VAL A 627 22.53 1.16 25.99
CA VAL A 627 21.62 2.33 26.08
C VAL A 627 22.05 3.31 27.17
N PRO A 628 22.28 4.60 26.82
CA PRO A 628 22.68 5.62 27.79
C PRO A 628 21.60 5.99 28.82
N ASP A 629 20.30 5.83 28.49
CA ASP A 629 19.18 6.13 29.40
C ASP A 629 17.86 5.39 29.03
N PRO A 630 17.56 4.24 29.67
CA PRO A 630 16.30 3.51 29.48
C PRO A 630 15.04 4.30 29.88
N ARG A 631 15.16 5.32 30.75
CA ARG A 631 14.01 6.12 31.21
C ARG A 631 13.52 7.07 30.12
N ARG A 632 14.45 7.61 29.32
CA ARG A 632 14.09 8.45 28.18
C ARG A 632 13.40 7.68 27.06
N GLU A 633 13.85 6.46 26.78
CA GLU A 633 13.21 5.62 25.76
C GLU A 633 11.81 5.15 26.19
N ILE A 634 11.62 4.82 27.47
CA ILE A 634 10.28 4.44 27.97
C ILE A 634 9.31 5.63 27.99
N ALA A 635 9.81 6.87 28.11
CA ALA A 635 8.97 8.06 27.97
C ALA A 635 8.34 8.17 26.58
N ASN A 636 9.03 7.74 25.52
CA ASN A 636 8.43 7.68 24.18
C ASN A 636 7.40 6.56 24.06
N VAL A 637 7.59 5.44 24.77
CA VAL A 637 6.58 4.37 24.85
C VAL A 637 5.30 4.88 25.53
N TYR A 638 5.40 5.70 26.58
CA TYR A 638 4.23 6.28 27.25
C TYR A 638 3.44 7.30 26.43
N LYS A 639 4.05 7.86 25.37
CA LYS A 639 3.35 8.74 24.42
C LYS A 639 2.45 7.96 23.47
N CYS A 640 2.87 6.74 23.13
CA CYS A 640 2.07 5.78 22.36
C CYS A 640 0.98 5.16 23.25
#